data_AF-A0A7X6UNJ0-F1
#
_entry.id   AF-A0A7X6UNJ0-F1
#
_cell.length_a   1.000
_cell.length_b   1.000
_cell.length_c   1.000
_cell.angle_alpha   90.00
_cell.angle_beta   90.00
_cell.angle_gamma   90.00
#
_symmetry.space_group_name_H-M   'P 1'
#
loop_
_entity.id
_entity.type
_entity.pdbx_description
1 polymer ?
#
loop_
_entity_poly.entity_id
_entity_poly.type
_entity_poly.pdbx_seq_one_letter_code
_entity_poly.pdbx_strand_id
1 'polypeptide(L)'
;MQIIYLYGKIKLGLLVALCATLLSGVAQDAPSRTYAQRVQDVRSQISQKKNLPEAYKELDELEKIAETPVQRCDIYLLQATHNPEKSHYAEKIIADPEATDKQKTSAYLLLIKNIDFGSRFSLYYMDEECDKKEIEAMAQKEIQYREEVAKLNPDHPGHLNALGDALIEAGQADRAIQAYTPVLDMQKVGDMELGNTLIGLANAYILKNDIPKAREYCQDLVDRKLKTASRYGIQTSQQASIALQYLGGYHLDRTHLPVYTGAKVFPTPKQAVYTENFISLKQVALQLPKDLKETDGPIVLLKTKFDRLGIEIVKKAPFTIKINSGEGTPAPDKSEGYTIAVSKNGAIINGNDKLGTLWGIVSLIQLMDFEKNAFRECSISDFPDTNKRGFLDMYGRDALENMLFGKMNTMTAHHGLQLTHNQGYRYWTPLQKAVVKETSRQFASFGFDIYFGISGITMYPKMPLSSERTMDILVERSSFVAEHGGHIYFPYDDNRYPLHPKDKEIYGNGSDMDAKRVDLMFKKVREKHPNFKLVFCPPYYAVPDGMDDNTYDDKRDKYLASIGEFLHPDVQVYWTGPRVAGLDKPRSTVEYMTNIIKRKPAIFQNRVRPHNHLSYITDSIPGWSEWHYDGFVANDISMFHKNGCSSENTLTQTLADYLWNVQEYDPERSIRQTTAMLYGKDMFDILHPGTLAMGYLDKYEYGAITPEALTEVEKIEECYNIAKACYEKALEYNGFAMSNYPASYARGVGFAKDALRNAKNPPDFMTRYQKDIKETREIAEKEVGIDEAKGDIFKSPIDFYGGKFIVYAHKCPKRFANLMYGANTPAPSVKTYFESYPFPPEGDYMLIISGQQETIPGKEPCAIRVAVNGKTVFEGPSKFVQNGWSIDEFRLPIDYLIRNNTITIENIEESSNPQGPPWFMINYGVIKKVPAAERK
;
A
#
# COMPACT_ATOMS: atom_id res chain seq x y z
N MET A 1 19.48 52.78 31.49
CA MET A 1 18.88 54.10 31.21
C MET A 1 18.13 53.98 29.90
N GLN A 2 16.81 53.89 30.02
CA GLN A 2 15.86 54.92 29.59
C GLN A 2 15.45 54.66 28.14
N ILE A 3 14.38 53.89 27.95
CA ILE A 3 13.00 54.41 27.88
C ILE A 3 12.92 55.41 26.72
N ILE A 4 12.43 54.91 25.59
CA ILE A 4 11.54 55.53 24.59
C ILE A 4 11.79 54.77 23.28
N TYR A 5 11.11 53.62 23.12
CA TYR A 5 10.46 53.23 21.85
C TYR A 5 9.52 52.03 22.08
N LEU A 6 8.86 52.00 23.24
CA LEU A 6 7.57 51.34 23.45
C LEU A 6 6.62 52.49 23.74
N TYR A 7 5.76 52.89 22.80
CA TYR A 7 4.49 53.63 22.99
C TYR A 7 4.10 54.24 21.64
N GLY A 8 3.54 53.43 20.75
CA GLY A 8 3.15 53.90 19.41
C GLY A 8 1.87 53.34 18.82
N LYS A 9 1.32 52.22 19.31
CA LYS A 9 0.09 51.63 18.74
C LYS A 9 -0.78 50.84 19.74
N ILE A 10 -0.68 51.16 21.03
CA ILE A 10 -1.60 50.66 22.08
C ILE A 10 -2.02 51.86 22.95
N LYS A 11 -2.80 52.79 22.40
CA LYS A 11 -3.48 53.85 23.19
C LYS A 11 -4.52 54.64 22.37
N LEU A 12 -5.35 53.94 21.60
CA LEU A 12 -6.61 54.52 21.10
C LEU A 12 -7.79 53.53 21.14
N GLY A 13 -7.53 52.22 21.08
CA GLY A 13 -8.57 51.19 21.28
C GLY A 13 -8.96 50.96 22.75
N LEU A 14 -8.03 51.20 23.70
CA LEU A 14 -8.29 50.96 25.13
C LEU A 14 -8.97 52.14 25.85
N LEU A 15 -8.94 53.36 25.29
CA LEU A 15 -9.54 54.54 25.93
C LEU A 15 -11.03 54.73 25.57
N VAL A 16 -11.48 54.18 24.44
CA VAL A 16 -12.91 54.17 24.09
C VAL A 16 -13.66 53.05 24.83
N ALA A 17 -12.96 51.97 25.21
CA ALA A 17 -13.54 50.89 26.01
C ALA A 17 -13.65 51.20 27.52
N LEU A 18 -12.77 52.07 28.07
CA LEU A 18 -12.79 52.44 29.49
C LEU A 18 -13.68 53.65 29.83
N CYS A 19 -14.05 54.48 28.86
CA CYS A 19 -14.95 55.62 29.10
C CYS A 19 -16.44 55.27 28.92
N ALA A 20 -16.78 54.13 28.31
CA ALA A 20 -18.15 53.62 28.32
C ALA A 20 -18.54 52.92 29.64
N THR A 21 -17.58 52.67 30.54
CA THR A 21 -17.78 51.91 31.78
C THR A 21 -17.90 52.77 33.05
N LEU A 22 -17.87 54.11 32.95
CA LEU A 22 -17.89 54.99 34.13
C LEU A 22 -19.02 56.05 34.15
N LEU A 23 -19.95 56.05 33.19
CA LEU A 23 -21.08 57.01 33.16
C LEU A 23 -22.45 56.40 32.85
N SER A 24 -22.67 55.14 33.25
CA SER A 24 -24.00 54.55 33.37
C SER A 24 -24.11 53.79 34.69
N GLY A 25 -23.99 54.54 35.79
CA GLY A 25 -24.36 54.10 37.13
C GLY A 25 -25.88 54.00 37.27
N VAL A 26 -26.48 53.07 36.53
CA VAL A 26 -27.73 52.39 36.85
C VAL A 26 -27.50 50.97 36.35
N ALA A 27 -27.38 50.01 37.26
CA ALA A 27 -27.43 48.60 36.89
C ALA A 27 -28.78 48.34 36.23
N GLN A 28 -28.84 48.42 34.90
CA GLN A 28 -29.82 47.67 34.15
C GLN A 28 -29.29 46.25 34.17
N ASP A 29 -29.93 45.40 34.98
CA ASP A 29 -29.77 43.96 34.91
C ASP A 29 -29.72 43.57 33.43
N ALA A 30 -28.58 43.04 32.97
CA ALA A 30 -28.56 42.33 31.70
C ALA A 30 -29.71 41.33 31.79
N PRO A 31 -30.65 41.29 30.80
CA PRO A 31 -31.81 40.43 30.92
C PRO A 31 -31.31 39.04 31.25
N SER A 32 -31.79 38.49 32.39
CA SER A 32 -31.41 37.15 32.81
C SER A 32 -31.59 36.24 31.60
N ARG A 33 -30.50 35.58 31.18
CA ARG A 33 -30.55 34.73 29.99
C ARG A 33 -31.72 33.80 30.14
N THR A 34 -32.58 33.75 29.12
CA THR A 34 -33.76 32.89 29.18
C THR A 34 -33.32 31.44 29.33
N TYR A 35 -34.18 30.61 29.91
CA TYR A 35 -33.91 29.17 30.05
C TYR A 35 -33.39 28.54 28.74
N ALA A 36 -34.03 28.87 27.62
CA ALA A 36 -33.66 28.39 26.28
C ALA A 36 -32.25 28.85 25.83
N GLN A 37 -31.88 30.11 26.12
CA GLN A 37 -30.55 30.63 25.78
C GLN A 37 -29.46 29.92 26.58
N ARG A 38 -29.70 29.71 27.89
CA ARG A 38 -28.76 28.98 28.76
C ARG A 38 -28.57 27.54 28.30
N VAL A 39 -29.65 26.83 27.96
CA VAL A 39 -29.59 25.47 27.40
C VAL A 39 -28.80 25.43 26.09
N GLN A 40 -29.01 26.41 25.21
CA GLN A 40 -28.29 26.47 23.93
C GLN A 40 -26.79 26.74 24.10
N ASP A 41 -26.42 27.59 25.06
CA ASP A 41 -25.02 27.87 25.40
C ASP A 41 -24.33 26.61 25.91
N VAL A 42 -24.95 25.89 26.84
CA VAL A 42 -24.43 24.61 27.36
C VAL A 42 -24.35 23.57 26.23
N ARG A 43 -25.40 23.44 25.41
CA ARG A 43 -25.39 22.52 24.27
C ARG A 43 -24.23 22.80 23.31
N SER A 44 -23.95 24.08 23.04
CA SER A 44 -22.80 24.50 22.25
C SER A 44 -21.48 24.10 22.92
N GLN A 45 -21.31 24.37 24.22
CA GLN A 45 -20.13 24.01 25.00
C GLN A 45 -19.87 22.49 24.99
N ILE A 46 -20.89 21.68 25.23
CA ILE A 46 -20.81 20.21 25.20
C ILE A 46 -20.48 19.70 23.79
N SER A 47 -21.15 20.22 22.76
CA SER A 47 -20.88 19.81 21.37
C SER A 47 -19.46 20.15 20.91
N GLN A 48 -18.90 21.25 21.40
CA GLN A 48 -17.53 21.68 21.12
C GLN A 48 -16.49 21.06 22.08
N LYS A 49 -16.92 20.28 23.08
CA LYS A 49 -16.08 19.75 24.16
C LYS A 49 -15.27 20.83 24.89
N LYS A 50 -15.88 22.00 25.12
CA LYS A 50 -15.25 23.14 25.82
C LYS A 50 -15.93 23.39 27.15
N ASN A 51 -15.14 23.73 28.18
CA ASN A 51 -15.62 24.09 29.52
C ASN A 51 -16.65 23.08 30.06
N LEU A 52 -16.39 21.78 29.85
CA LEU A 52 -17.31 20.71 30.22
C LEU A 52 -17.69 20.73 31.72
N PRO A 53 -16.76 20.93 32.67
CA PRO A 53 -17.12 21.03 34.08
C PRO A 53 -18.13 22.15 34.37
N GLU A 54 -17.93 23.34 33.79
CA GLU A 54 -18.82 24.48 33.94
C GLU A 54 -20.18 24.23 33.26
N ALA A 55 -20.17 23.63 32.07
CA ALA A 55 -21.38 23.25 31.36
C ALA A 55 -22.23 22.24 32.16
N TYR A 56 -21.59 21.22 32.75
CA TYR A 56 -22.30 20.24 33.58
C TYR A 56 -22.84 20.84 34.88
N LYS A 57 -22.10 21.77 35.51
CA LYS A 57 -22.59 22.50 36.67
C LYS A 57 -23.81 23.37 36.32
N GLU A 58 -23.78 24.04 35.17
CA GLU A 58 -24.91 24.83 34.67
C GLU A 58 -26.13 23.94 34.36
N LEU A 59 -25.93 22.72 33.87
CA LEU A 59 -27.02 21.75 33.69
C LEU A 59 -27.67 21.32 35.00
N ASP A 60 -26.89 21.17 36.08
CA ASP A 60 -27.45 20.84 37.41
C ASP A 60 -28.35 21.97 37.94
N GLU A 61 -28.06 23.23 37.59
CA GLU A 61 -28.93 24.38 37.92
C GLU A 61 -30.14 24.46 36.99
N LEU A 62 -29.97 24.18 35.69
CA LEU A 62 -31.06 24.14 34.72
C LEU A 62 -32.05 22.99 34.99
N GLU A 63 -31.57 21.87 35.57
CA GLU A 63 -32.41 20.74 36.00
C GLU A 63 -33.43 21.19 37.06
N LYS A 64 -33.01 21.98 38.05
CA LYS A 64 -33.85 22.42 39.18
C LYS A 64 -34.99 23.34 38.77
N ILE A 65 -34.79 24.11 37.70
CA ILE A 65 -35.76 25.11 37.21
C ILE A 65 -36.52 24.66 35.95
N ALA A 66 -36.33 23.41 35.51
CA ALA A 66 -37.06 22.86 34.38
C ALA A 66 -38.53 22.62 34.77
N GLU A 67 -39.44 23.33 34.10
CA GLU A 67 -40.87 23.36 34.43
C GLU A 67 -41.64 22.21 33.79
N THR A 68 -41.17 21.69 32.65
CA THR A 68 -41.83 20.60 31.94
C THR A 68 -41.02 19.30 31.95
N PRO A 69 -41.70 18.13 31.88
CA PRO A 69 -41.05 16.82 31.70
C PRO A 69 -40.12 16.78 30.47
N VAL A 70 -40.56 17.40 29.37
CA VAL A 70 -39.77 17.50 28.13
C VAL A 70 -38.49 18.30 28.35
N GLN A 71 -38.56 19.44 29.05
CA GLN A 71 -37.38 20.23 29.41
C GLN A 71 -36.41 19.44 30.30
N ARG A 72 -36.92 18.73 31.32
CA ARG A 72 -36.10 17.86 32.18
C ARG A 72 -35.38 16.78 31.38
N CYS A 73 -36.08 16.10 30.46
CA CYS A 73 -35.47 15.08 29.61
C CYS A 73 -34.37 15.64 28.70
N ASP A 74 -34.54 16.85 28.15
CA ASP A 74 -33.49 17.50 27.35
C ASP A 74 -32.25 17.84 28.17
N ILE A 75 -32.42 18.26 29.43
CA ILE A 75 -31.31 18.46 30.38
C ILE A 75 -30.63 17.14 30.70
N TYR A 76 -31.39 16.07 30.98
CA TYR A 76 -30.85 14.73 31.25
C TYR A 76 -30.05 14.17 30.07
N LEU A 77 -30.48 14.40 28.83
CA LEU A 77 -29.71 14.00 27.64
C LEU A 77 -28.38 14.73 27.56
N LEU A 78 -28.36 16.04 27.81
CA LEU A 78 -27.14 16.83 27.83
C LEU A 78 -26.22 16.41 28.98
N GLN A 79 -26.78 16.10 30.16
CA GLN A 79 -26.06 15.58 31.33
C GLN A 79 -25.30 14.27 30.98
N ALA A 80 -25.97 13.33 30.32
CA ALA A 80 -25.40 12.03 29.95
C ALA A 80 -24.44 12.10 28.74
N THR A 81 -24.52 13.16 27.93
CA THR A 81 -23.71 13.29 26.71
C THR A 81 -22.24 13.54 27.07
N HIS A 82 -21.34 12.72 26.50
CA HIS A 82 -19.89 12.77 26.75
C HIS A 82 -19.46 12.57 28.22
N ASN A 83 -20.35 12.06 29.08
CA ASN A 83 -20.05 11.80 30.48
C ASN A 83 -20.60 10.42 30.92
N PRO A 84 -19.77 9.37 30.91
CA PRO A 84 -20.17 8.02 31.33
C PRO A 84 -20.69 7.94 32.78
N GLU A 85 -20.17 8.77 33.69
CA GLU A 85 -20.59 8.80 35.11
C GLU A 85 -22.04 9.31 35.27
N LYS A 86 -22.49 10.13 34.31
CA LYS A 86 -23.87 10.65 34.24
C LYS A 86 -24.79 9.77 33.40
N SER A 87 -24.41 8.52 33.08
CA SER A 87 -25.24 7.59 32.30
C SER A 87 -26.58 7.23 32.96
N HIS A 88 -26.68 7.29 34.30
CA HIS A 88 -27.94 7.11 35.03
C HIS A 88 -29.04 8.12 34.63
N TYR A 89 -28.69 9.29 34.09
CA TYR A 89 -29.67 10.23 33.55
C TYR A 89 -30.36 9.70 32.28
N ALA A 90 -29.68 8.88 31.48
CA ALA A 90 -30.31 8.20 30.35
C ALA A 90 -31.34 7.16 30.83
N GLU A 91 -31.05 6.45 31.92
CA GLU A 91 -32.00 5.51 32.55
C GLU A 91 -33.24 6.22 33.10
N LYS A 92 -33.07 7.43 33.69
CA LYS A 92 -34.19 8.28 34.11
C LYS A 92 -35.13 8.63 32.95
N ILE A 93 -34.58 8.96 31.78
CA ILE A 93 -35.38 9.28 30.59
C ILE A 93 -36.17 8.05 30.11
N ILE A 94 -35.55 6.88 30.11
CA ILE A 94 -36.18 5.64 29.68
C ILE A 94 -37.37 5.28 30.60
N ALA A 95 -37.21 5.48 31.90
CA ALA A 95 -38.25 5.22 32.90
C ALA A 95 -39.39 6.27 32.91
N ASP A 96 -39.19 7.43 32.27
CA ASP A 96 -40.18 8.51 32.25
C ASP A 96 -41.31 8.22 31.24
N PRO A 97 -42.58 8.08 31.67
CA PRO A 97 -43.69 7.83 30.77
C PRO A 97 -43.98 9.01 29.83
N GLU A 98 -43.54 10.23 30.18
CA GLU A 98 -43.78 11.46 29.41
C GLU A 98 -42.63 11.80 28.45
N ALA A 99 -41.53 11.04 28.47
CA ALA A 99 -40.42 11.22 27.52
C ALA A 99 -40.83 10.80 26.10
N THR A 100 -40.47 11.63 25.12
CA THR A 100 -40.76 11.38 23.69
C THR A 100 -39.94 10.21 23.15
N ASP A 101 -40.42 9.56 22.09
CA ASP A 101 -39.68 8.47 21.41
C ASP A 101 -38.28 8.90 20.96
N LYS A 102 -38.14 10.16 20.49
CA LYS A 102 -36.83 10.73 20.11
C LYS A 102 -35.89 10.85 21.32
N GLN A 103 -36.40 11.25 22.48
CA GLN A 103 -35.61 11.35 23.70
C GLN A 103 -35.22 9.96 24.23
N LYS A 104 -36.16 9.01 24.25
CA LYS A 104 -35.89 7.61 24.63
C LYS A 104 -34.88 6.95 23.70
N THR A 105 -35.02 7.15 22.40
CA THR A 105 -34.04 6.70 21.39
C THR A 105 -32.65 7.25 21.68
N SER A 106 -32.55 8.56 21.92
CA SER A 106 -31.27 9.21 22.23
C SER A 106 -30.66 8.66 23.53
N ALA A 107 -31.49 8.42 24.55
CA ALA A 107 -31.05 7.85 25.82
C ALA A 107 -30.51 6.41 25.65
N TYR A 108 -31.23 5.54 24.94
CA TYR A 108 -30.74 4.20 24.63
C TYR A 108 -29.43 4.24 23.82
N LEU A 109 -29.31 5.09 22.81
CA LEU A 109 -28.08 5.21 22.02
C LEU A 109 -26.87 5.66 22.86
N LEU A 110 -27.09 6.53 23.86
CA LEU A 110 -26.06 6.91 24.83
C LEU A 110 -25.62 5.73 25.70
N LEU A 111 -26.57 4.91 26.17
CA LEU A 111 -26.27 3.71 26.95
C LEU A 111 -25.55 2.65 26.12
N ILE A 112 -26.03 2.39 24.90
CA ILE A 112 -25.43 1.46 23.93
C ILE A 112 -23.96 1.81 23.69
N LYS A 113 -23.62 3.09 23.53
CA LYS A 113 -22.25 3.53 23.29
C LYS A 113 -21.25 3.05 24.36
N ASN A 114 -21.70 2.83 25.60
CA ASN A 114 -20.85 2.35 26.69
C ASN A 114 -20.69 0.83 26.72
N ILE A 115 -21.54 0.09 25.99
CA ILE A 115 -21.60 -1.38 26.04
C ILE A 115 -21.56 -2.03 24.65
N ASP A 116 -21.40 -1.24 23.58
CA ASP A 116 -21.23 -1.76 22.24
C ASP A 116 -19.95 -2.60 22.12
N PHE A 117 -19.82 -3.34 21.03
CA PHE A 117 -18.66 -4.19 20.82
C PHE A 117 -17.32 -3.45 20.99
N GLY A 118 -17.19 -2.22 20.49
CA GLY A 118 -15.95 -1.46 20.57
C GLY A 118 -15.58 -1.07 22.00
N SER A 119 -16.58 -0.65 22.78
CA SER A 119 -16.41 -0.36 24.20
C SER A 119 -16.09 -1.63 25.01
N ARG A 120 -16.84 -2.73 24.77
CA ARG A 120 -16.56 -4.04 25.38
C ARG A 120 -15.15 -4.54 25.05
N PHE A 121 -14.72 -4.39 23.80
CA PHE A 121 -13.38 -4.75 23.37
C PHE A 121 -12.31 -3.95 24.13
N SER A 122 -12.51 -2.64 24.29
CA SER A 122 -11.57 -1.76 25.01
C SER A 122 -11.45 -2.18 26.48
N LEU A 123 -12.58 -2.30 27.17
CA LEU A 123 -12.63 -2.71 28.58
C LEU A 123 -11.99 -4.07 28.82
N TYR A 124 -12.17 -5.02 27.89
CA TYR A 124 -11.63 -6.37 28.04
C TYR A 124 -10.15 -6.49 27.65
N TYR A 125 -9.74 -5.97 26.50
CA TYR A 125 -8.40 -6.23 25.94
C TYR A 125 -7.41 -5.08 26.18
N MET A 126 -7.86 -3.83 26.20
CA MET A 126 -6.98 -2.66 26.33
C MET A 126 -6.79 -2.31 27.81
N ASP A 127 -7.91 -2.06 28.48
CA ASP A 127 -7.93 -1.53 29.84
C ASP A 127 -7.88 -2.66 30.88
N GLU A 128 -8.38 -3.85 30.51
CA GLU A 128 -8.52 -5.04 31.35
C GLU A 128 -9.36 -4.82 32.62
N GLU A 129 -10.31 -3.90 32.56
CA GLU A 129 -11.16 -3.49 33.68
C GLU A 129 -12.34 -4.45 33.93
N CYS A 130 -12.76 -5.20 32.91
CA CYS A 130 -13.89 -6.15 33.02
C CYS A 130 -13.46 -7.59 32.76
N ASP A 131 -14.15 -8.54 33.39
CA ASP A 131 -14.03 -9.96 33.10
C ASP A 131 -14.95 -10.42 31.95
N LYS A 132 -14.82 -11.68 31.52
CA LYS A 132 -15.59 -12.20 30.38
C LYS A 132 -17.09 -12.25 30.66
N LYS A 133 -17.51 -12.53 31.90
CA LYS A 133 -18.93 -12.65 32.29
C LYS A 133 -19.60 -11.27 32.26
N GLU A 134 -18.90 -10.23 32.71
CA GLU A 134 -19.36 -8.85 32.61
C GLU A 134 -19.53 -8.42 31.15
N ILE A 135 -18.56 -8.75 30.29
CA ILE A 135 -18.63 -8.47 28.85
C ILE A 135 -19.79 -9.20 28.18
N GLU A 136 -20.05 -10.46 28.53
CA GLU A 136 -21.20 -11.23 28.04
C GLU A 136 -22.53 -10.62 28.50
N ALA A 137 -22.62 -10.16 29.75
CA ALA A 137 -23.81 -9.47 30.25
C ALA A 137 -24.05 -8.14 29.53
N MET A 138 -23.00 -7.36 29.28
CA MET A 138 -23.06 -6.13 28.48
C MET A 138 -23.55 -6.40 27.06
N ALA A 139 -23.08 -7.47 26.41
CA ALA A 139 -23.51 -7.85 25.06
C ALA A 139 -25.02 -8.17 25.00
N GLN A 140 -25.55 -8.89 26.00
CA GLN A 140 -26.99 -9.16 26.08
C GLN A 140 -27.80 -7.89 26.31
N LYS A 141 -27.29 -6.99 27.17
CA LYS A 141 -27.92 -5.69 27.46
C LYS A 141 -27.92 -4.78 26.23
N GLU A 142 -26.85 -4.81 25.43
CA GLU A 142 -26.78 -4.11 24.14
C GLU A 142 -27.90 -4.54 23.20
N ILE A 143 -28.13 -5.84 23.03
CA ILE A 143 -29.21 -6.37 22.19
C ILE A 143 -30.56 -5.85 22.68
N GLN A 144 -30.84 -5.95 23.97
CA GLN A 144 -32.10 -5.47 24.56
C GLN A 144 -32.33 -3.98 24.25
N TYR A 145 -31.30 -3.14 24.42
CA TYR A 145 -31.41 -1.71 24.10
C TYR A 145 -31.60 -1.44 22.62
N ARG A 146 -30.93 -2.19 21.74
CA ARG A 146 -31.10 -2.07 20.29
C ARG A 146 -32.49 -2.50 19.82
N GLU A 147 -33.09 -3.49 20.47
CA GLU A 147 -34.48 -3.89 20.21
C GLU A 147 -35.46 -2.76 20.56
N GLU A 148 -35.28 -2.12 21.72
CA GLU A 148 -36.11 -0.96 22.10
C GLU A 148 -35.94 0.20 21.12
N VAL A 149 -34.71 0.50 20.71
CA VAL A 149 -34.44 1.54 19.68
C VAL A 149 -35.13 1.22 18.35
N ALA A 150 -35.08 -0.04 17.91
CA ALA A 150 -35.72 -0.48 16.67
C ALA A 150 -37.26 -0.44 16.77
N LYS A 151 -37.85 -0.71 17.95
CA LYS A 151 -39.29 -0.56 18.19
C LYS A 151 -39.73 0.91 18.14
N LEU A 152 -38.93 1.81 18.70
CA LEU A 152 -39.22 3.25 18.70
C LEU A 152 -39.07 3.88 17.31
N ASN A 153 -38.20 3.34 16.45
CA ASN A 153 -37.96 3.85 15.09
C ASN A 153 -37.83 2.70 14.08
N PRO A 154 -38.95 2.02 13.76
CA PRO A 154 -38.93 0.83 12.90
C PRO A 154 -38.49 1.13 11.46
N ASP A 155 -38.66 2.37 11.00
CA ASP A 155 -38.31 2.81 9.64
C ASP A 155 -36.89 3.40 9.53
N HIS A 156 -36.05 3.25 10.56
CA HIS A 156 -34.69 3.80 10.55
C HIS A 156 -33.64 2.72 10.18
N PRO A 157 -33.09 2.72 8.96
CA PRO A 157 -32.26 1.62 8.47
C PRO A 157 -30.98 1.40 9.28
N GLY A 158 -30.36 2.47 9.78
CA GLY A 158 -29.18 2.38 10.63
C GLY A 158 -29.42 1.71 11.99
N HIS A 159 -30.66 1.79 12.53
CA HIS A 159 -30.99 1.17 13.83
C HIS A 159 -31.26 -0.32 13.66
N LEU A 160 -31.99 -0.68 12.61
CA LEU A 160 -32.21 -2.07 12.21
C LEU A 160 -30.91 -2.79 11.89
N ASN A 161 -30.03 -2.17 11.10
CA ASN A 161 -28.72 -2.74 10.78
C ASN A 161 -27.89 -3.00 12.05
N ALA A 162 -27.85 -2.04 12.97
CA ALA A 162 -27.05 -2.18 14.17
C ALA A 162 -27.63 -3.24 15.15
N LEU A 163 -28.96 -3.41 15.21
CA LEU A 163 -29.59 -4.54 15.89
C LEU A 163 -29.20 -5.86 15.23
N GLY A 164 -29.28 -5.94 13.91
CA GLY A 164 -28.83 -7.09 13.14
C GLY A 164 -27.38 -7.47 13.44
N ASP A 165 -26.47 -6.49 13.47
CA ASP A 165 -25.04 -6.71 13.73
C ASP A 165 -24.81 -7.33 15.13
N ALA A 166 -25.49 -6.81 16.16
CA ALA A 166 -25.41 -7.35 17.52
C ALA A 166 -26.02 -8.77 17.63
N LEU A 167 -27.08 -9.06 16.86
CA LEU A 167 -27.67 -10.40 16.80
C LEU A 167 -26.76 -11.40 16.07
N ILE A 168 -26.04 -10.96 15.01
CA ILE A 168 -25.01 -11.77 14.35
C ILE A 168 -23.88 -12.12 15.31
N GLU A 169 -23.38 -11.14 16.07
CA GLU A 169 -22.36 -11.36 17.08
C GLU A 169 -22.79 -12.45 18.09
N ALA A 170 -24.05 -12.40 18.54
CA ALA A 170 -24.63 -13.38 19.45
C ALA A 170 -25.02 -14.72 18.79
N GLY A 171 -24.76 -14.91 17.49
CA GLY A 171 -25.09 -16.14 16.77
C GLY A 171 -26.57 -16.34 16.47
N GLN A 172 -27.40 -15.29 16.57
CA GLN A 172 -28.86 -15.36 16.45
C GLN A 172 -29.34 -15.03 15.03
N ALA A 173 -29.03 -15.93 14.09
CA ALA A 173 -29.20 -15.69 12.65
C ALA A 173 -30.65 -15.32 12.24
N ASP A 174 -31.66 -16.03 12.74
CA ASP A 174 -33.06 -15.78 12.33
C ASP A 174 -33.56 -14.41 12.77
N ARG A 175 -33.20 -13.99 14.00
CA ARG A 175 -33.53 -12.66 14.50
C ARG A 175 -32.76 -11.58 13.74
N ALA A 176 -31.50 -11.83 13.38
CA ALA A 176 -30.73 -10.89 12.56
C ALA A 176 -31.38 -10.70 11.18
N ILE A 177 -31.82 -11.79 10.52
CA ILE A 177 -32.54 -11.71 9.23
C ILE A 177 -33.82 -10.88 9.39
N GLN A 178 -34.59 -11.09 10.46
CA GLN A 178 -35.79 -10.30 10.74
C GLN A 178 -35.49 -8.82 10.94
N ALA A 179 -34.35 -8.47 11.55
CA ALA A 179 -33.92 -7.09 11.72
C ALA A 179 -33.50 -6.43 10.40
N TYR A 180 -32.74 -7.13 9.54
CA TYR A 180 -32.25 -6.57 8.28
C TYR A 180 -33.30 -6.48 7.17
N THR A 181 -34.20 -7.47 7.08
CA THR A 181 -35.13 -7.62 5.94
C THR A 181 -35.96 -6.36 5.66
N PRO A 182 -36.55 -5.67 6.67
CA PRO A 182 -37.36 -4.48 6.43
C PRO A 182 -36.59 -3.35 5.71
N VAL A 183 -35.26 -3.28 5.86
CA VAL A 183 -34.45 -2.23 5.20
C VAL A 183 -34.46 -2.37 3.68
N LEU A 184 -34.61 -3.59 3.15
CA LEU A 184 -34.64 -3.83 1.70
C LEU A 184 -35.88 -3.24 1.03
N ASP A 185 -36.99 -3.11 1.78
CA ASP A 185 -38.28 -2.63 1.29
C ASP A 185 -38.46 -1.10 1.45
N MET A 186 -37.51 -0.42 2.09
CA MET A 186 -37.59 1.02 2.34
C MET A 186 -37.33 1.85 1.07
N GLN A 187 -38.16 2.87 0.86
CA GLN A 187 -38.07 3.72 -0.35
C GLN A 187 -36.81 4.60 -0.42
N LYS A 188 -36.18 4.90 0.72
CA LYS A 188 -35.02 5.80 0.81
C LYS A 188 -33.98 5.26 1.79
N VAL A 189 -32.97 4.58 1.27
CA VAL A 189 -31.82 4.06 2.04
C VAL A 189 -30.53 4.54 1.38
N GLY A 190 -29.57 5.01 2.18
CA GLY A 190 -28.26 5.40 1.68
C GLY A 190 -27.44 4.17 1.25
N ASP A 191 -26.50 4.37 0.32
CA ASP A 191 -25.63 3.31 -0.20
C ASP A 191 -24.89 2.55 0.92
N MET A 192 -24.46 3.26 1.96
CA MET A 192 -23.76 2.68 3.11
C MET A 192 -24.68 1.78 3.92
N GLU A 193 -25.88 2.25 4.27
CA GLU A 193 -26.85 1.48 5.04
C GLU A 193 -27.31 0.25 4.27
N LEU A 194 -27.64 0.38 2.98
CA LEU A 194 -28.04 -0.75 2.16
C LEU A 194 -26.91 -1.77 2.00
N GLY A 195 -25.68 -1.30 1.81
CA GLY A 195 -24.50 -2.17 1.79
C GLY A 195 -24.29 -2.93 3.11
N ASN A 196 -24.54 -2.28 4.26
CA ASN A 196 -24.48 -2.94 5.57
C ASN A 196 -25.59 -3.98 5.74
N THR A 197 -26.81 -3.71 5.26
CA THR A 197 -27.93 -4.66 5.30
C THR A 197 -27.60 -5.93 4.52
N LEU A 198 -27.16 -5.79 3.27
CA LEU A 198 -26.89 -6.93 2.40
C LEU A 198 -25.71 -7.79 2.91
N ILE A 199 -24.64 -7.16 3.41
CA ILE A 199 -23.55 -7.93 4.03
C ILE A 199 -23.97 -8.58 5.35
N GLY A 200 -24.84 -7.92 6.13
CA GLY A 200 -25.43 -8.45 7.36
C GLY A 200 -26.26 -9.72 7.09
N LEU A 201 -27.11 -9.68 6.07
CA LEU A 201 -27.86 -10.84 5.59
C LEU A 201 -26.92 -11.98 5.14
N ALA A 202 -25.87 -11.67 4.38
CA ALA A 202 -24.88 -12.67 4.01
C ALA A 202 -24.25 -13.33 5.25
N ASN A 203 -23.87 -12.56 6.28
CA ASN A 203 -23.38 -13.11 7.55
C ASN A 203 -24.41 -14.02 8.24
N ALA A 204 -25.69 -13.63 8.26
CA ALA A 204 -26.76 -14.43 8.86
C ALA A 204 -26.90 -15.79 8.18
N TYR A 205 -26.87 -15.82 6.85
CA TYR A 205 -26.99 -17.08 6.10
C TYR A 205 -25.73 -17.96 6.22
N ILE A 206 -24.54 -17.37 6.40
CA ILE A 206 -23.35 -18.16 6.77
C ILE A 206 -23.53 -18.84 8.13
N LEU A 207 -24.11 -18.17 9.15
CA LEU A 207 -24.43 -18.82 10.44
C LEU A 207 -25.42 -19.98 10.29
N LYS A 208 -26.32 -19.90 9.30
CA LYS A 208 -27.24 -20.98 8.96
C LYS A 208 -26.62 -22.09 8.10
N ASN A 209 -25.32 -22.00 7.78
CA ASN A 209 -24.61 -22.86 6.85
C ASN A 209 -25.20 -22.85 5.41
N ASP A 210 -25.85 -21.76 5.01
CA ASP A 210 -26.43 -21.57 3.68
C ASP A 210 -25.54 -20.66 2.83
N ILE A 211 -24.45 -21.23 2.31
CA ILE A 211 -23.48 -20.52 1.48
C ILE A 211 -24.10 -20.01 0.17
N PRO A 212 -24.93 -20.77 -0.57
CA PRO A 212 -25.59 -20.26 -1.77
C PRO A 212 -26.37 -18.99 -1.51
N LYS A 213 -27.19 -18.95 -0.45
CA LYS A 213 -27.98 -17.77 -0.14
C LYS A 213 -27.13 -16.58 0.31
N ALA A 214 -26.08 -16.82 1.09
CA ALA A 214 -25.12 -15.77 1.44
C ALA A 214 -24.45 -15.15 0.19
N ARG A 215 -24.14 -15.99 -0.81
CA ARG A 215 -23.57 -15.52 -2.09
C ARG A 215 -24.56 -14.71 -2.91
N GLU A 216 -25.85 -15.05 -2.91
CA GLU A 216 -26.87 -14.24 -3.57
C GLU A 216 -26.88 -12.79 -3.07
N TYR A 217 -26.82 -12.57 -1.75
CA TYR A 217 -26.74 -11.21 -1.20
C TYR A 217 -25.41 -10.51 -1.49
N CYS A 218 -24.30 -11.25 -1.53
CA CYS A 218 -23.02 -10.68 -1.95
C CYS A 218 -23.08 -10.25 -3.43
N GLN A 219 -23.72 -11.03 -4.29
CA GLN A 219 -23.90 -10.73 -5.71
C GLN A 219 -24.80 -9.52 -5.90
N ASP A 220 -25.96 -9.48 -5.22
CA ASP A 220 -26.87 -8.32 -5.24
C ASP A 220 -26.15 -7.03 -4.84
N LEU A 221 -25.35 -7.08 -3.77
CA LEU A 221 -24.57 -5.94 -3.33
C LEU A 221 -23.58 -5.46 -4.41
N VAL A 222 -22.87 -6.38 -5.08
CA VAL A 222 -21.89 -6.04 -6.13
C VAL A 222 -22.59 -5.47 -7.37
N ASP A 223 -23.73 -6.04 -7.76
CA ASP A 223 -24.47 -5.64 -8.95
C ASP A 223 -25.07 -4.23 -8.82
N ARG A 224 -25.45 -3.83 -7.61
CA ARG A 224 -25.94 -2.48 -7.31
C ARG A 224 -24.89 -1.38 -7.43
N LYS A 225 -23.60 -1.72 -7.42
CA LYS A 225 -22.47 -0.76 -7.54
C LYS A 225 -22.55 0.39 -6.53
N LEU A 226 -22.94 0.08 -5.29
CA LEU A 226 -23.13 1.04 -4.21
C LEU A 226 -21.81 1.73 -3.84
N LYS A 227 -21.87 3.03 -3.49
CA LYS A 227 -20.70 3.79 -3.02
C LYS A 227 -20.44 3.53 -1.53
N THR A 228 -19.87 2.37 -1.23
CA THR A 228 -19.62 1.92 0.15
C THR A 228 -18.20 2.23 0.65
N ALA A 229 -17.44 3.03 -0.08
CA ALA A 229 -16.06 3.35 0.27
C ALA A 229 -16.00 4.37 1.42
N SER A 230 -15.23 4.09 2.46
CA SER A 230 -15.01 5.01 3.58
C SER A 230 -13.53 5.02 3.99
N ARG A 231 -13.03 6.19 4.40
CA ARG A 231 -11.65 6.33 4.86
C ARG A 231 -11.48 5.53 6.16
N TYR A 232 -10.60 4.54 6.15
CA TYR A 232 -10.34 3.61 7.27
C TYR A 232 -11.51 2.70 7.68
N GLY A 233 -12.64 2.70 6.96
CA GLY A 233 -13.79 1.84 7.25
C GLY A 233 -13.87 0.62 6.33
N ILE A 234 -14.68 -0.37 6.74
CA ILE A 234 -14.94 -1.57 5.95
C ILE A 234 -15.73 -1.18 4.70
N GLN A 235 -15.24 -1.58 3.53
CA GLN A 235 -15.95 -1.42 2.27
C GLN A 235 -16.75 -2.69 1.99
N THR A 236 -18.06 -2.66 2.24
CA THR A 236 -18.93 -3.84 2.10
C THR A 236 -18.95 -4.37 0.66
N SER A 237 -18.88 -3.50 -0.35
CA SER A 237 -18.70 -3.88 -1.77
C SER A 237 -17.44 -4.69 -2.03
N GLN A 238 -16.33 -4.33 -1.41
CA GLN A 238 -15.09 -5.08 -1.53
C GLN A 238 -15.18 -6.43 -0.80
N GLN A 239 -15.79 -6.45 0.38
CA GLN A 239 -15.98 -7.67 1.15
C GLN A 239 -16.84 -8.69 0.39
N ALA A 240 -17.96 -8.24 -0.20
CA ALA A 240 -18.83 -9.06 -1.03
C ALA A 240 -18.08 -9.60 -2.26
N SER A 241 -17.30 -8.75 -2.95
CA SER A 241 -16.49 -9.17 -4.10
C SER A 241 -15.48 -10.26 -3.75
N ILE A 242 -14.82 -10.15 -2.59
CA ILE A 242 -13.89 -11.18 -2.11
C ILE A 242 -14.66 -12.46 -1.71
N ALA A 243 -15.80 -12.32 -1.05
CA ALA A 243 -16.63 -13.47 -0.66
C ALA A 243 -17.10 -14.28 -1.87
N LEU A 244 -17.55 -13.61 -2.94
CA LEU A 244 -17.93 -14.27 -4.19
C LEU A 244 -16.78 -15.06 -4.82
N GLN A 245 -15.54 -14.57 -4.70
CA GLN A 245 -14.36 -15.23 -5.25
C GLN A 245 -14.03 -16.53 -4.51
N TYR A 246 -14.20 -16.62 -3.19
CA TYR A 246 -13.72 -17.79 -2.43
C TYR A 246 -14.84 -18.74 -2.01
N LEU A 247 -16.06 -18.24 -1.79
CA LEU A 247 -17.20 -19.08 -1.42
C LEU A 247 -17.80 -19.84 -2.61
N GLY A 248 -17.37 -19.51 -3.84
CA GLY A 248 -17.78 -20.20 -5.06
C GLY A 248 -17.03 -21.49 -5.38
N GLY A 249 -16.03 -21.86 -4.59
CA GLY A 249 -15.08 -22.92 -4.90
C GLY A 249 -13.90 -22.40 -5.72
N TYR A 250 -13.30 -23.28 -6.52
CA TYR A 250 -12.14 -22.94 -7.33
C TYR A 250 -12.51 -22.04 -8.53
N HIS A 251 -12.02 -20.80 -8.53
CA HIS A 251 -12.07 -19.90 -9.68
C HIS A 251 -10.71 -19.86 -10.38
N LEU A 252 -10.43 -20.90 -11.18
CA LEU A 252 -9.10 -21.14 -11.77
C LEU A 252 -8.97 -20.64 -13.22
N ASP A 253 -9.98 -19.99 -13.76
CA ASP A 253 -9.98 -19.45 -15.13
C ASP A 253 -10.66 -18.08 -15.24
N ARG A 254 -10.78 -17.37 -14.12
CA ARG A 254 -11.50 -16.08 -14.08
C ARG A 254 -10.81 -15.01 -14.92
N THR A 255 -9.49 -15.08 -15.06
CA THR A 255 -8.69 -14.08 -15.80
C THR A 255 -8.24 -14.60 -17.16
N HIS A 256 -8.73 -15.78 -17.55
CA HIS A 256 -8.36 -16.47 -18.78
C HIS A 256 -6.85 -16.71 -18.95
N LEU A 257 -6.09 -16.90 -17.86
CA LEU A 257 -4.65 -17.14 -17.98
C LEU A 257 -4.33 -18.61 -18.36
N PRO A 258 -3.26 -18.85 -19.12
CA PRO A 258 -2.56 -17.85 -19.92
C PRO A 258 -3.42 -17.49 -21.15
N VAL A 259 -3.28 -16.24 -21.61
CA VAL A 259 -3.87 -15.77 -22.86
C VAL A 259 -3.02 -16.23 -24.05
N TYR A 260 -1.70 -16.03 -23.98
CA TYR A 260 -0.76 -16.48 -25.02
C TYR A 260 0.66 -16.72 -24.47
N THR A 261 1.23 -17.89 -24.75
CA THR A 261 2.62 -18.25 -24.35
C THR A 261 3.52 -18.61 -25.54
N GLY A 262 2.98 -18.59 -26.76
CA GLY A 262 3.67 -19.14 -27.93
C GLY A 262 3.94 -20.64 -27.83
N ALA A 263 3.13 -21.36 -27.06
CA ALA A 263 3.30 -22.78 -26.73
C ALA A 263 4.70 -23.08 -26.13
N LYS A 264 5.17 -22.19 -25.27
CA LYS A 264 6.40 -22.32 -24.48
C LYS A 264 6.09 -22.15 -23.00
N VAL A 265 6.96 -22.70 -22.17
CA VAL A 265 6.80 -22.64 -20.72
C VAL A 265 7.25 -21.27 -20.20
N PHE A 266 6.51 -20.76 -19.22
CA PHE A 266 6.83 -19.56 -18.46
C PHE A 266 6.66 -19.84 -16.95
N PRO A 267 7.52 -19.33 -16.05
CA PRO A 267 8.87 -18.82 -16.27
C PRO A 267 9.78 -19.64 -17.17
N THR A 268 10.86 -19.01 -17.64
CA THR A 268 11.86 -19.60 -18.54
C THR A 268 12.48 -20.85 -17.88
N PRO A 269 12.32 -22.05 -18.47
CA PRO A 269 12.78 -23.29 -17.83
C PRO A 269 14.30 -23.41 -17.83
N LYS A 270 14.84 -24.23 -16.92
CA LYS A 270 16.28 -24.55 -16.85
C LYS A 270 16.80 -25.22 -18.12
N GLN A 271 16.06 -26.21 -18.62
CA GLN A 271 16.40 -26.91 -19.85
C GLN A 271 15.12 -27.22 -20.62
N ALA A 272 15.06 -26.80 -21.88
CA ALA A 272 13.95 -27.11 -22.76
C ALA A 272 14.42 -27.35 -24.19
N VAL A 273 13.88 -28.39 -24.80
CA VAL A 273 13.99 -28.68 -26.23
C VAL A 273 12.59 -28.66 -26.80
N TYR A 274 12.36 -27.74 -27.73
CA TYR A 274 11.10 -27.58 -28.44
C TYR A 274 11.25 -28.01 -29.90
N THR A 275 10.28 -28.72 -30.44
CA THR A 275 10.22 -29.00 -31.89
C THR A 275 9.23 -28.05 -32.58
N GLU A 276 9.15 -28.10 -33.91
CA GLU A 276 8.11 -27.40 -34.68
C GLU A 276 6.86 -28.28 -34.91
N ASN A 277 6.81 -29.47 -34.30
CA ASN A 277 5.66 -30.37 -34.39
C ASN A 277 4.60 -29.98 -33.36
N PHE A 278 3.35 -29.99 -33.81
CA PHE A 278 2.18 -29.69 -32.99
C PHE A 278 1.19 -30.85 -33.07
N ILE A 279 0.60 -31.19 -31.94
CA ILE A 279 -0.29 -32.34 -31.78
C ILE A 279 -1.67 -31.80 -31.41
N SER A 280 -2.56 -31.69 -32.40
CA SER A 280 -3.96 -31.28 -32.21
C SER A 280 -4.76 -32.41 -31.59
N LEU A 281 -5.50 -32.12 -30.51
CA LEU A 281 -6.27 -33.11 -29.76
C LEU A 281 -7.67 -32.58 -29.47
N LYS A 282 -8.66 -33.48 -29.56
CA LYS A 282 -10.02 -33.25 -29.06
C LYS A 282 -10.31 -34.03 -27.78
N GLN A 283 -9.58 -35.13 -27.57
CA GLN A 283 -9.77 -36.04 -26.46
C GLN A 283 -8.42 -36.50 -25.91
N VAL A 284 -8.32 -36.59 -24.59
CA VAL A 284 -7.16 -37.11 -23.87
C VAL A 284 -7.59 -38.07 -22.77
N ALA A 285 -6.71 -38.98 -22.37
CA ALA A 285 -6.89 -39.79 -21.17
C ALA A 285 -5.92 -39.36 -20.08
N LEU A 286 -6.34 -39.46 -18.81
CA LEU A 286 -5.49 -39.21 -17.65
C LEU A 286 -5.09 -40.53 -16.98
N GLN A 287 -3.81 -40.65 -16.66
CA GLN A 287 -3.28 -41.69 -15.77
C GLN A 287 -2.67 -40.99 -14.55
N LEU A 288 -3.36 -41.07 -13.42
CA LEU A 288 -2.98 -40.45 -12.16
C LEU A 288 -2.31 -41.47 -11.22
N PRO A 289 -1.36 -41.04 -10.37
CA PRO A 289 -0.84 -41.86 -9.28
C PRO A 289 -1.91 -42.03 -8.17
N LYS A 290 -1.71 -42.98 -7.26
CA LYS A 290 -2.71 -43.34 -6.24
C LYS A 290 -3.07 -42.19 -5.28
N ASP A 291 -2.14 -41.28 -5.06
CA ASP A 291 -2.20 -40.18 -4.11
C ASP A 291 -2.72 -38.87 -4.71
N LEU A 292 -2.94 -38.82 -6.03
CA LEU A 292 -3.51 -37.66 -6.74
C LEU A 292 -4.90 -38.00 -7.29
N LYS A 293 -5.92 -37.24 -6.85
CA LYS A 293 -7.32 -37.47 -7.19
C LYS A 293 -7.83 -36.47 -8.21
N GLU A 294 -8.86 -36.87 -8.93
CA GLU A 294 -9.57 -36.01 -9.89
C GLU A 294 -10.22 -34.75 -9.30
N THR A 295 -10.41 -34.72 -7.98
CA THR A 295 -10.97 -33.60 -7.21
C THR A 295 -9.89 -32.67 -6.63
N ASP A 296 -8.62 -33.03 -6.75
CA ASP A 296 -7.53 -32.22 -6.21
C ASP A 296 -7.28 -30.99 -7.08
N GLY A 297 -6.93 -29.87 -6.46
CA GLY A 297 -6.77 -28.56 -7.11
C GLY A 297 -5.97 -28.60 -8.44
N PRO A 298 -4.79 -29.25 -8.51
CA PRO A 298 -4.03 -29.35 -9.76
C PRO A 298 -4.77 -30.04 -10.92
N ILE A 299 -5.59 -31.05 -10.63
CA ILE A 299 -6.38 -31.75 -11.66
C ILE A 299 -7.64 -30.96 -12.01
N VAL A 300 -8.27 -30.29 -11.04
CA VAL A 300 -9.36 -29.36 -11.31
C VAL A 300 -8.88 -28.23 -12.22
N LEU A 301 -7.70 -27.65 -11.97
CA LEU A 301 -7.06 -26.67 -12.85
C LEU A 301 -6.93 -27.19 -14.27
N LEU A 302 -6.35 -28.38 -14.45
CA LEU A 302 -6.15 -28.99 -15.76
C LEU A 302 -7.49 -29.17 -16.50
N LYS A 303 -8.50 -29.70 -15.81
CA LYS A 303 -9.86 -29.87 -16.35
C LYS A 303 -10.48 -28.53 -16.77
N THR A 304 -10.49 -27.53 -15.89
CA THR A 304 -11.04 -26.20 -16.18
C THR A 304 -10.37 -25.58 -17.41
N LYS A 305 -9.04 -25.73 -17.56
CA LYS A 305 -8.32 -25.20 -18.72
C LYS A 305 -8.63 -26.00 -19.98
N PHE A 306 -8.73 -27.32 -19.90
CA PHE A 306 -9.08 -28.16 -21.05
C PHE A 306 -10.53 -27.95 -21.51
N ASP A 307 -11.46 -27.70 -20.59
CA ASP A 307 -12.85 -27.35 -20.91
C ASP A 307 -12.92 -26.06 -21.73
N ARG A 308 -12.18 -25.02 -21.33
CA ARG A 308 -12.03 -23.77 -22.11
C ARG A 308 -11.51 -24.03 -23.53
N LEU A 309 -10.68 -25.06 -23.70
CA LEU A 309 -10.01 -25.42 -24.95
C LEU A 309 -10.81 -26.42 -25.79
N GLY A 310 -11.95 -26.90 -25.29
CA GLY A 310 -12.75 -27.93 -25.94
C GLY A 310 -12.02 -29.29 -26.03
N ILE A 311 -11.10 -29.57 -25.10
CA ILE A 311 -10.41 -30.85 -24.98
C ILE A 311 -11.13 -31.71 -23.94
N GLU A 312 -11.78 -32.78 -24.38
CA GLU A 312 -12.51 -33.67 -23.50
C GLU A 312 -11.57 -34.69 -22.82
N ILE A 313 -11.72 -34.87 -21.51
CA ILE A 313 -11.01 -35.91 -20.77
C ILE A 313 -11.87 -37.18 -20.75
N VAL A 314 -11.40 -38.24 -21.41
CA VAL A 314 -12.09 -39.54 -21.52
C VAL A 314 -11.28 -40.67 -20.88
N LYS A 315 -11.91 -41.82 -20.63
CA LYS A 315 -11.24 -42.98 -20.00
C LYS A 315 -10.14 -43.60 -20.85
N LYS A 316 -10.25 -43.53 -22.17
CA LYS A 316 -9.28 -44.06 -23.13
C LYS A 316 -9.21 -43.13 -24.33
N ALA A 317 -8.01 -42.66 -24.64
CA ALA A 317 -7.72 -41.86 -25.82
C ALA A 317 -6.37 -42.30 -26.41
N PRO A 318 -6.09 -42.03 -27.69
CA PRO A 318 -4.76 -42.26 -28.28
C PRO A 318 -3.65 -41.46 -27.60
N PHE A 319 -3.99 -40.30 -27.03
CA PHE A 319 -3.09 -39.44 -26.28
C PHE A 319 -3.38 -39.55 -24.78
N THR A 320 -2.43 -40.08 -24.02
CA THR A 320 -2.54 -40.20 -22.56
C THR A 320 -1.57 -39.25 -21.87
N ILE A 321 -2.07 -38.49 -20.90
CA ILE A 321 -1.27 -37.71 -19.97
C ILE A 321 -1.01 -38.57 -18.74
N LYS A 322 0.25 -38.93 -18.53
CA LYS A 322 0.71 -39.74 -17.41
C LYS A 322 1.40 -38.84 -16.40
N ILE A 323 0.91 -38.84 -15.17
CA ILE A 323 1.47 -38.03 -14.09
C ILE A 323 2.10 -38.99 -13.06
N ASN A 324 3.38 -38.77 -12.73
CA ASN A 324 4.16 -39.57 -11.77
C ASN A 324 3.97 -41.09 -11.95
N SER A 325 3.94 -41.55 -13.20
CA SER A 325 3.64 -42.97 -13.51
C SER A 325 4.87 -43.88 -13.38
N GLY A 326 6.05 -43.32 -13.12
CA GLY A 326 7.34 -44.03 -13.16
C GLY A 326 7.90 -44.23 -14.57
N GLU A 327 7.25 -43.68 -15.60
CA GLU A 327 7.73 -43.70 -16.98
C GLU A 327 8.47 -42.39 -17.32
N GLY A 328 9.26 -42.39 -18.40
CA GLY A 328 9.98 -41.21 -18.88
C GLY A 328 11.19 -40.83 -18.01
N THR A 329 11.70 -39.63 -18.21
CA THR A 329 12.83 -39.10 -17.44
C THR A 329 12.38 -38.74 -16.03
N PRO A 330 13.08 -39.21 -14.96
CA PRO A 330 12.80 -38.78 -13.59
C PRO A 330 12.96 -37.26 -13.42
N ALA A 331 12.23 -36.69 -12.45
CA ALA A 331 12.41 -35.30 -12.06
C ALA A 331 13.85 -35.08 -11.53
N PRO A 332 14.42 -33.87 -11.68
CA PRO A 332 15.64 -33.50 -10.99
C PRO A 332 15.47 -33.66 -9.47
N ASP A 333 16.52 -34.11 -8.78
CA ASP A 333 16.56 -34.16 -7.31
C ASP A 333 16.79 -32.75 -6.73
N LYS A 334 15.77 -31.90 -6.92
CA LYS A 334 15.68 -30.50 -6.52
C LYS A 334 14.26 -30.23 -6.05
N SER A 335 14.10 -29.41 -5.01
CA SER A 335 12.77 -29.00 -4.55
C SER A 335 12.01 -28.36 -5.71
N GLU A 336 10.72 -28.67 -5.83
CA GLU A 336 9.84 -28.21 -6.89
C GLU A 336 10.27 -28.61 -8.32
N GLY A 337 11.26 -29.50 -8.45
CA GLY A 337 11.77 -29.96 -9.74
C GLY A 337 10.79 -30.86 -10.47
N TYR A 338 10.77 -30.79 -11.80
CA TYR A 338 9.96 -31.65 -12.63
C TYR A 338 10.56 -31.88 -14.03
N THR A 339 10.08 -32.92 -14.69
CA THR A 339 10.26 -33.12 -16.13
C THR A 339 8.92 -33.20 -16.82
N ILE A 340 8.88 -32.76 -18.08
CA ILE A 340 7.77 -32.99 -18.99
C ILE A 340 8.29 -33.40 -20.36
N ALA A 341 7.70 -34.45 -20.92
CA ALA A 341 7.93 -34.88 -22.28
C ALA A 341 6.58 -35.00 -22.99
N VAL A 342 6.41 -34.27 -24.10
CA VAL A 342 5.21 -34.32 -24.95
C VAL A 342 5.63 -34.90 -26.29
N SER A 343 4.93 -35.94 -26.74
CA SER A 343 5.15 -36.60 -28.03
C SER A 343 3.82 -36.97 -28.67
N LYS A 344 3.83 -37.45 -29.91
CA LYS A 344 2.60 -37.91 -30.61
C LYS A 344 1.80 -38.98 -29.84
N ASN A 345 2.43 -39.72 -28.92
CA ASN A 345 1.82 -40.82 -28.18
C ASN A 345 1.25 -40.38 -26.81
N GLY A 346 1.49 -39.15 -26.36
CA GLY A 346 1.08 -38.68 -25.04
C GLY A 346 2.04 -37.68 -24.40
N ALA A 347 1.70 -37.28 -23.18
CA ALA A 347 2.54 -36.47 -22.31
C ALA A 347 2.90 -37.24 -21.04
N ILE A 348 4.15 -37.13 -20.59
CA ILE A 348 4.62 -37.70 -19.33
C ILE A 348 5.14 -36.56 -18.45
N ILE A 349 4.61 -36.46 -17.23
CA ILE A 349 5.00 -35.49 -16.22
C ILE A 349 5.52 -36.24 -15.01
N ASN A 350 6.74 -35.95 -14.57
CA ASN A 350 7.27 -36.43 -13.29
C ASN A 350 7.68 -35.23 -12.44
N GLY A 351 7.15 -35.13 -11.23
CA GLY A 351 7.55 -34.13 -10.24
C GLY A 351 8.37 -34.77 -9.12
N ASN A 352 9.34 -34.03 -8.59
CA ASN A 352 10.14 -34.46 -7.43
C ASN A 352 9.31 -34.40 -6.13
N ASP A 353 8.37 -33.45 -6.07
CA ASP A 353 7.44 -33.26 -4.96
C ASP A 353 6.06 -32.77 -5.46
N LYS A 354 5.17 -32.42 -4.52
CA LYS A 354 3.82 -31.93 -4.83
C LYS A 354 3.85 -30.67 -5.71
N LEU A 355 4.75 -29.74 -5.45
CA LEU A 355 4.87 -28.49 -6.22
C LEU A 355 5.49 -28.75 -7.59
N GLY A 356 6.50 -29.61 -7.69
CA GLY A 356 7.06 -30.02 -8.99
C GLY A 356 6.01 -30.67 -9.88
N THR A 357 5.15 -31.54 -9.31
CA THR A 357 4.03 -32.13 -10.05
C THR A 357 3.06 -31.06 -10.56
N LEU A 358 2.72 -30.08 -9.71
CA LEU A 358 1.89 -28.93 -10.10
C LEU A 358 2.54 -28.12 -11.23
N TRP A 359 3.84 -27.82 -11.15
CA TRP A 359 4.55 -27.05 -12.17
C TRP A 359 4.66 -27.77 -13.51
N GLY A 360 4.76 -29.10 -13.50
CA GLY A 360 4.62 -29.92 -14.70
C GLY A 360 3.25 -29.79 -15.36
N ILE A 361 2.17 -29.80 -14.55
CA ILE A 361 0.79 -29.59 -15.03
C ILE A 361 0.59 -28.19 -15.60
N VAL A 362 1.05 -27.15 -14.88
CA VAL A 362 1.00 -25.75 -15.35
C VAL A 362 1.76 -25.61 -16.67
N SER A 363 2.93 -26.24 -16.78
CA SER A 363 3.74 -26.22 -18.00
C SER A 363 3.07 -26.91 -19.17
N LEU A 364 2.37 -28.03 -18.94
CA LEU A 364 1.55 -28.68 -19.96
C LEU A 364 0.49 -27.71 -20.51
N ILE A 365 -0.20 -26.98 -19.63
CA ILE A 365 -1.20 -25.99 -20.03
C ILE A 365 -0.56 -24.87 -20.89
N GLN A 366 0.64 -24.41 -20.53
CA GLN A 366 1.37 -23.38 -21.29
C GLN A 366 1.97 -23.86 -22.62
N LEU A 367 2.17 -25.17 -22.79
CA LEU A 367 2.65 -25.78 -24.04
C LEU A 367 1.55 -25.90 -25.11
N MET A 368 0.32 -25.53 -24.79
CA MET A 368 -0.77 -25.46 -25.75
C MET A 368 -0.63 -24.19 -26.60
N ASP A 369 -0.70 -24.37 -27.92
CA ASP A 369 -1.00 -23.31 -28.86
C ASP A 369 -2.52 -23.11 -28.89
N PHE A 370 -2.99 -22.02 -28.27
CA PHE A 370 -4.41 -21.68 -28.15
C PHE A 370 -5.07 -21.39 -29.50
N GLU A 371 -4.31 -20.92 -30.50
CA GLU A 371 -4.83 -20.64 -31.84
C GLU A 371 -4.98 -21.94 -32.65
N LYS A 372 -4.04 -22.88 -32.50
CA LYS A 372 -4.05 -24.17 -33.23
C LYS A 372 -4.77 -25.30 -32.50
N ASN A 373 -5.15 -25.09 -31.25
CA ASN A 373 -5.63 -26.12 -30.33
C ASN A 373 -4.73 -27.37 -30.34
N ALA A 374 -3.42 -27.16 -30.16
CA ALA A 374 -2.42 -28.19 -30.31
C ALA A 374 -1.29 -28.07 -29.28
N PHE A 375 -0.82 -29.19 -28.74
CA PHE A 375 0.36 -29.19 -27.89
C PHE A 375 1.63 -29.17 -28.73
N ARG A 376 2.60 -28.37 -28.32
CA ARG A 376 3.94 -28.41 -28.89
C ARG A 376 4.70 -29.64 -28.37
N GLU A 377 5.31 -30.41 -29.27
CA GLU A 377 6.20 -31.50 -28.88
C GLU A 377 7.49 -30.93 -28.27
N CYS A 378 7.87 -31.48 -27.11
CA CYS A 378 9.00 -30.97 -26.33
C CYS A 378 9.54 -31.99 -25.33
N SER A 379 10.74 -31.70 -24.81
CA SER A 379 11.29 -32.30 -23.59
C SER A 379 11.86 -31.20 -22.71
N ILE A 380 11.49 -31.20 -21.43
CA ILE A 380 11.85 -30.15 -20.46
C ILE A 380 12.25 -30.81 -19.15
N SER A 381 13.28 -30.25 -18.52
CA SER A 381 13.74 -30.55 -17.17
C SER A 381 13.94 -29.23 -16.44
N ASP A 382 13.23 -29.02 -15.34
CA ASP A 382 13.06 -27.68 -14.78
C ASP A 382 12.92 -27.68 -13.25
N PHE A 383 13.34 -26.59 -12.62
CA PHE A 383 13.28 -26.31 -11.17
C PHE A 383 13.61 -24.82 -10.92
N PRO A 384 13.11 -24.21 -9.83
CA PRO A 384 13.42 -22.82 -9.50
C PRO A 384 14.81 -22.63 -8.85
N ASP A 385 15.41 -21.45 -9.01
CA ASP A 385 16.58 -21.04 -8.21
C ASP A 385 16.20 -20.58 -6.80
N THR A 386 15.03 -19.95 -6.65
CA THR A 386 14.54 -19.42 -5.38
C THR A 386 13.35 -20.24 -4.88
N ASN A 387 13.42 -20.85 -3.69
CA ASN A 387 12.36 -21.74 -3.22
C ASN A 387 11.05 -21.04 -2.78
N LYS A 388 11.10 -19.81 -2.27
CA LYS A 388 9.89 -19.09 -1.81
C LYS A 388 9.74 -17.77 -2.54
N ARG A 389 8.80 -17.76 -3.48
CA ARG A 389 8.64 -16.70 -4.49
C ARG A 389 7.21 -16.18 -4.43
N GLY A 390 7.05 -14.86 -4.36
CA GLY A 390 5.73 -14.29 -4.17
C GLY A 390 5.67 -12.78 -4.13
N PHE A 391 4.58 -12.31 -3.54
CA PHE A 391 4.27 -10.89 -3.43
C PHE A 391 3.39 -10.61 -2.21
N LEU A 392 3.34 -9.34 -1.83
CA LEU A 392 2.36 -8.81 -0.91
C LEU A 392 1.18 -8.24 -1.69
N ASP A 393 -0.03 -8.64 -1.32
CA ASP A 393 -1.27 -8.10 -1.87
C ASP A 393 -2.18 -7.60 -0.75
N MET A 394 -3.06 -6.65 -1.05
CA MET A 394 -4.01 -6.13 -0.05
C MET A 394 -5.28 -6.98 0.07
N TYR A 395 -5.70 -7.69 -0.98
CA TYR A 395 -7.02 -8.32 -1.06
C TYR A 395 -7.05 -9.68 -1.74
N GLY A 396 -5.91 -10.22 -2.20
CA GLY A 396 -5.79 -11.53 -2.83
C GLY A 396 -6.63 -11.76 -4.08
N ARG A 397 -7.20 -10.68 -4.67
CA ARG A 397 -8.07 -10.81 -5.84
C ARG A 397 -7.31 -11.49 -6.97
N ASP A 398 -7.86 -12.60 -7.46
CA ASP A 398 -7.32 -13.41 -8.55
C ASP A 398 -5.86 -13.89 -8.33
N ALA A 399 -5.36 -13.82 -7.08
CA ALA A 399 -3.97 -14.11 -6.76
C ALA A 399 -3.59 -15.57 -7.01
N LEU A 400 -4.52 -16.52 -6.82
CA LEU A 400 -4.25 -17.94 -7.02
C LEU A 400 -3.91 -18.26 -8.48
N GLU A 401 -4.70 -17.75 -9.44
CA GLU A 401 -4.45 -17.95 -10.87
C GLU A 401 -3.13 -17.28 -11.30
N ASN A 402 -2.87 -16.07 -10.79
CA ASN A 402 -1.60 -15.37 -11.02
C ASN A 402 -0.38 -16.12 -10.51
N MET A 403 -0.47 -16.69 -9.31
CA MET A 403 0.61 -17.47 -8.72
C MET A 403 0.87 -18.75 -9.50
N LEU A 404 -0.19 -19.42 -9.97
CA LEU A 404 -0.07 -20.64 -10.77
C LEU A 404 0.75 -20.40 -12.04
N PHE A 405 0.42 -19.38 -12.82
CA PHE A 405 1.09 -19.14 -14.11
C PHE A 405 2.42 -18.39 -14.00
N GLY A 406 2.70 -17.76 -12.86
CA GLY A 406 4.06 -17.31 -12.51
C GLY A 406 4.91 -18.37 -11.81
N LYS A 407 4.36 -19.56 -11.53
CA LYS A 407 4.98 -20.57 -10.65
C LYS A 407 5.47 -20.01 -9.31
N MET A 408 4.69 -19.10 -8.72
CA MET A 408 4.91 -18.56 -7.38
C MET A 408 4.15 -19.41 -6.35
N ASN A 409 4.73 -19.57 -5.16
CA ASN A 409 4.21 -20.50 -4.15
C ASN A 409 3.92 -19.85 -2.80
N THR A 410 4.09 -18.53 -2.68
CA THR A 410 3.74 -17.83 -1.46
C THR A 410 3.16 -16.44 -1.71
N MET A 411 2.25 -16.01 -0.83
CA MET A 411 1.67 -14.68 -0.84
C MET A 411 1.48 -14.19 0.59
N THR A 412 1.70 -12.90 0.82
CA THR A 412 1.24 -12.23 2.05
C THR A 412 0.07 -11.31 1.76
N ALA A 413 -1.08 -11.56 2.38
CA ALA A 413 -2.19 -10.62 2.42
C ALA A 413 -1.91 -9.56 3.50
N HIS A 414 -1.31 -8.44 3.12
CA HIS A 414 -0.74 -7.42 4.02
C HIS A 414 -1.79 -6.90 5.02
N HIS A 415 -2.92 -6.45 4.49
CA HIS A 415 -4.16 -6.35 5.25
C HIS A 415 -4.90 -7.65 4.95
N GLY A 416 -4.91 -8.58 5.89
CA GLY A 416 -5.52 -9.90 5.72
C GLY A 416 -6.86 -9.82 4.99
N LEU A 417 -7.06 -10.76 4.06
CA LEU A 417 -8.17 -10.97 3.12
C LEU A 417 -9.59 -10.97 3.71
N GLN A 418 -9.70 -10.74 5.01
CA GLN A 418 -10.84 -10.44 5.87
C GLN A 418 -10.48 -10.69 7.35
N LEU A 419 -9.24 -11.14 7.63
CA LEU A 419 -8.69 -11.29 8.99
C LEU A 419 -8.37 -9.94 9.67
N THR A 420 -7.91 -8.93 8.92
CA THR A 420 -7.58 -7.58 9.46
C THR A 420 -8.69 -6.54 9.27
N HIS A 421 -9.72 -6.84 8.47
CA HIS A 421 -10.89 -5.95 8.40
C HIS A 421 -11.66 -5.93 9.74
N ASN A 422 -11.34 -6.86 10.63
CA ASN A 422 -11.50 -6.70 12.06
C ASN A 422 -10.43 -5.71 12.58
N GLN A 423 -10.70 -4.40 12.44
CA GLN A 423 -10.13 -3.39 13.34
C GLN A 423 -10.52 -3.84 14.76
N GLY A 424 -9.61 -4.00 15.71
CA GLY A 424 -9.88 -4.70 16.98
C GLY A 424 -11.21 -4.33 17.66
N TYR A 425 -11.68 -3.10 17.51
CA TYR A 425 -13.01 -2.63 17.93
C TYR A 425 -14.21 -3.13 17.09
N ARG A 426 -14.08 -4.20 16.31
CA ARG A 426 -15.16 -4.81 15.52
C ARG A 426 -15.13 -6.32 15.65
N TYR A 427 -16.31 -6.92 15.61
CA TYR A 427 -16.45 -8.37 15.65
C TYR A 427 -15.93 -9.06 14.37
N TRP A 428 -15.32 -10.25 14.49
CA TRP A 428 -14.86 -11.06 13.35
C TRP A 428 -16.03 -11.86 12.78
N THR A 429 -16.61 -11.38 11.69
CA THR A 429 -17.92 -11.84 11.25
C THR A 429 -17.91 -13.24 10.65
N PRO A 430 -19.05 -13.97 10.63
CA PRO A 430 -19.16 -15.30 10.04
C PRO A 430 -18.68 -15.36 8.58
N LEU A 431 -19.05 -14.36 7.77
CA LEU A 431 -18.61 -14.26 6.38
C LEU A 431 -17.08 -14.13 6.28
N GLN A 432 -16.47 -13.31 7.15
CA GLN A 432 -15.02 -13.14 7.20
C GLN A 432 -14.29 -14.45 7.54
N LYS A 433 -14.80 -15.19 8.53
CA LYS A 433 -14.28 -16.50 8.89
C LYS A 433 -14.41 -17.50 7.74
N ALA A 434 -15.56 -17.54 7.07
CA ALA A 434 -15.80 -18.42 5.93
C ALA A 434 -14.84 -18.14 4.76
N VAL A 435 -14.61 -16.86 4.45
CA VAL A 435 -13.64 -16.45 3.41
C VAL A 435 -12.22 -16.85 3.78
N VAL A 436 -11.77 -16.59 5.01
CA VAL A 436 -10.43 -16.97 5.48
C VAL A 436 -10.24 -18.49 5.40
N LYS A 437 -11.25 -19.26 5.83
CA LYS A 437 -11.27 -20.72 5.73
C LYS A 437 -11.13 -21.20 4.29
N GLU A 438 -11.99 -20.74 3.38
CA GLU A 438 -11.98 -21.23 1.99
C GLU A 438 -10.72 -20.78 1.25
N THR A 439 -10.25 -19.55 1.48
CA THR A 439 -8.97 -19.08 0.93
C THR A 439 -7.81 -19.98 1.38
N SER A 440 -7.72 -20.28 2.69
CA SER A 440 -6.67 -21.13 3.25
C SER A 440 -6.69 -22.53 2.63
N ARG A 441 -7.88 -23.15 2.54
CA ARG A 441 -8.06 -24.48 1.95
C ARG A 441 -7.66 -24.49 0.47
N GLN A 442 -8.10 -23.49 -0.29
CA GLN A 442 -7.81 -23.43 -1.72
C GLN A 442 -6.31 -23.28 -1.97
N PHE A 443 -5.61 -22.37 -1.29
CA PHE A 443 -4.16 -22.20 -1.45
C PHE A 443 -3.38 -23.46 -0.99
N ALA A 444 -3.73 -24.02 0.17
CA ALA A 444 -3.10 -25.23 0.69
C ALA A 444 -3.29 -26.45 -0.25
N SER A 445 -4.41 -26.51 -0.98
CA SER A 445 -4.66 -27.57 -1.96
C SER A 445 -3.60 -27.61 -3.07
N PHE A 446 -3.05 -26.45 -3.46
CA PHE A 446 -1.95 -26.31 -4.41
C PHE A 446 -0.57 -26.39 -3.75
N GLY A 447 -0.49 -26.43 -2.42
CA GLY A 447 0.76 -26.40 -1.67
C GLY A 447 1.34 -24.99 -1.50
N PHE A 448 0.51 -23.95 -1.64
CA PHE A 448 0.93 -22.56 -1.51
C PHE A 448 0.82 -22.06 -0.08
N ASP A 449 1.79 -21.23 0.32
CA ASP A 449 1.81 -20.56 1.62
C ASP A 449 1.11 -19.20 1.51
N ILE A 450 -0.10 -19.09 2.05
CA ILE A 450 -0.79 -17.81 2.22
C ILE A 450 -0.65 -17.30 3.67
N TYR A 451 0.00 -16.16 3.82
CA TYR A 451 0.16 -15.47 5.10
C TYR A 451 -0.90 -14.37 5.25
N PHE A 452 -1.79 -14.50 6.23
CA PHE A 452 -2.76 -13.47 6.54
C PHE A 452 -2.16 -12.47 7.54
N GLY A 453 -2.12 -11.19 7.16
CA GLY A 453 -1.79 -10.12 8.09
C GLY A 453 -2.74 -10.11 9.29
N ILE A 454 -2.25 -9.68 10.45
CA ILE A 454 -3.06 -9.46 11.67
C ILE A 454 -2.90 -8.03 12.22
N SER A 455 -2.64 -7.05 11.35
CA SER A 455 -2.45 -5.64 11.71
C SER A 455 -3.59 -5.06 12.56
N GLY A 456 -4.83 -5.53 12.35
CA GLY A 456 -6.03 -5.09 13.07
C GLY A 456 -6.08 -5.47 14.56
N ILE A 457 -5.12 -6.26 15.05
CA ILE A 457 -4.98 -6.59 16.49
C ILE A 457 -3.53 -6.54 16.99
N THR A 458 -2.57 -6.27 16.10
CA THR A 458 -1.14 -6.12 16.44
C THR A 458 -0.67 -4.67 16.35
N MET A 459 -1.26 -3.86 15.45
CA MET A 459 -0.88 -2.47 15.24
C MET A 459 -2.00 -1.49 15.63
N TYR A 460 -3.25 -1.83 15.33
CA TYR A 460 -4.41 -0.97 15.61
C TYR A 460 -5.65 -1.77 15.99
N PRO A 461 -6.16 -1.67 17.23
CA PRO A 461 -5.56 -0.98 18.37
C PRO A 461 -4.29 -1.69 18.87
N LYS A 462 -3.34 -0.94 19.45
CA LYS A 462 -2.09 -1.47 20.01
C LYS A 462 -2.36 -2.21 21.32
N MET A 463 -2.93 -3.41 21.23
CA MET A 463 -3.22 -4.25 22.41
C MET A 463 -1.94 -4.53 23.21
N PRO A 464 -2.00 -4.58 24.55
CA PRO A 464 -0.85 -4.96 25.37
C PRO A 464 -0.43 -6.39 25.06
N LEU A 465 0.74 -6.57 24.46
CA LEU A 465 1.26 -7.91 24.16
C LEU A 465 1.63 -8.67 25.45
N SER A 466 1.88 -7.94 26.55
CA SER A 466 2.11 -8.51 27.88
C SER A 466 0.89 -9.22 28.48
N SER A 467 -0.32 -8.91 28.02
CA SER A 467 -1.57 -9.51 28.51
C SER A 467 -1.78 -10.94 28.00
N GLU A 468 -2.27 -11.83 28.87
CA GLU A 468 -2.74 -13.16 28.45
C GLU A 468 -4.03 -13.09 27.62
N ARG A 469 -4.89 -12.08 27.81
CA ARG A 469 -6.10 -11.89 26.98
C ARG A 469 -5.72 -11.63 25.52
N THR A 470 -4.68 -10.83 25.31
CA THR A 470 -4.10 -10.61 23.97
C THR A 470 -3.50 -11.89 23.41
N MET A 471 -2.80 -12.67 24.23
CA MET A 471 -2.25 -13.96 23.80
C MET A 471 -3.35 -14.93 23.35
N ASP A 472 -4.45 -15.00 24.08
CA ASP A 472 -5.57 -15.89 23.77
C ASP A 472 -6.20 -15.58 22.42
N ILE A 473 -6.48 -14.31 22.11
CA ILE A 473 -7.07 -13.94 20.81
C ILE A 473 -6.08 -14.15 19.65
N LEU A 474 -4.77 -13.92 19.88
CA LEU A 474 -3.74 -14.19 18.88
C LEU A 474 -3.66 -15.69 18.57
N VAL A 475 -3.67 -16.54 19.58
CA VAL A 475 -3.67 -18.00 19.42
C VAL A 475 -4.97 -18.48 18.80
N GLU A 476 -6.13 -17.97 19.21
CA GLU A 476 -7.44 -18.32 18.64
C GLU A 476 -7.47 -18.07 17.13
N ARG A 477 -7.19 -16.83 16.71
CA ARG A 477 -7.27 -16.45 15.29
C ARG A 477 -6.23 -17.17 14.45
N SER A 478 -5.01 -17.31 14.98
CA SER A 478 -3.93 -18.02 14.28
C SER A 478 -4.22 -19.52 14.16
N SER A 479 -4.80 -20.14 15.19
CA SER A 479 -5.19 -21.55 15.15
C SER A 479 -6.32 -21.80 14.16
N PHE A 480 -7.32 -20.91 14.08
CA PHE A 480 -8.39 -21.02 13.07
C PHE A 480 -7.82 -21.00 11.64
N VAL A 481 -6.87 -20.10 11.38
CA VAL A 481 -6.18 -20.02 10.08
C VAL A 481 -5.37 -21.28 9.82
N ALA A 482 -4.60 -21.74 10.81
CA ALA A 482 -3.73 -22.91 10.72
C ALA A 482 -4.50 -24.22 10.49
N GLU A 483 -5.66 -24.38 11.14
CA GLU A 483 -6.57 -25.52 10.98
C GLU A 483 -6.98 -25.74 9.51
N HIS A 484 -7.05 -24.66 8.74
CA HIS A 484 -7.46 -24.67 7.34
C HIS A 484 -6.28 -24.60 6.35
N GLY A 485 -5.04 -24.70 6.84
CA GLY A 485 -3.81 -24.69 6.02
C GLY A 485 -3.25 -23.31 5.71
N GLY A 486 -3.78 -22.24 6.31
CA GLY A 486 -3.24 -20.89 6.18
C GLY A 486 -2.15 -20.57 7.20
N HIS A 487 -1.51 -19.42 7.03
CA HIS A 487 -0.38 -18.96 7.86
C HIS A 487 -0.56 -17.49 8.26
N ILE A 488 0.30 -16.97 9.15
CA ILE A 488 0.16 -15.61 9.68
C ILE A 488 1.33 -14.72 9.26
N TYR A 489 1.00 -13.50 8.85
CA TYR A 489 1.91 -12.37 8.81
C TYR A 489 1.65 -11.50 10.05
N PHE A 490 2.68 -11.33 10.88
CA PHE A 490 2.66 -10.54 12.10
C PHE A 490 3.38 -9.20 11.86
N PRO A 491 2.66 -8.09 11.61
CA PRO A 491 3.27 -6.80 11.32
C PRO A 491 3.49 -5.97 12.60
N TYR A 492 4.71 -5.49 12.78
CA TYR A 492 5.06 -4.41 13.72
C TYR A 492 5.75 -3.23 13.04
N ASP A 493 5.77 -3.21 11.70
CA ASP A 493 6.22 -2.08 10.90
C ASP A 493 5.46 -0.79 11.22
N ASP A 494 6.16 0.33 11.30
CA ASP A 494 5.67 1.72 11.46
C ASP A 494 4.85 2.07 12.72
N ASN A 495 4.21 1.10 13.39
CA ASN A 495 3.20 1.38 14.41
C ASN A 495 3.38 0.66 15.74
N ARG A 496 4.43 -0.16 15.89
CA ARG A 496 4.73 -0.78 17.19
C ARG A 496 5.00 0.24 18.29
N TYR A 497 5.70 1.33 17.97
CA TYR A 497 6.06 2.41 18.90
C TYR A 497 5.11 3.63 18.81
N PRO A 498 4.90 4.38 19.91
CA PRO A 498 5.30 4.02 21.28
C PRO A 498 4.59 2.74 21.73
N LEU A 499 5.23 2.00 22.64
CA LEU A 499 4.68 0.77 23.21
C LEU A 499 3.40 1.07 24.01
N HIS A 500 2.54 0.07 24.16
CA HIS A 500 1.42 0.17 25.08
C HIS A 500 1.94 0.42 26.52
N PRO A 501 1.31 1.29 27.33
CA PRO A 501 1.78 1.60 28.69
C PRO A 501 2.05 0.36 29.56
N LYS A 502 1.15 -0.63 29.53
CA LYS A 502 1.34 -1.91 30.25
C LYS A 502 2.53 -2.74 29.75
N ASP A 503 2.82 -2.73 28.45
CA ASP A 503 4.01 -3.41 27.92
C ASP A 503 5.28 -2.73 28.47
N LYS A 504 5.29 -1.40 28.48
CA LYS A 504 6.39 -0.59 29.01
C LYS A 504 6.57 -0.77 30.52
N GLU A 505 5.49 -0.88 31.28
CA GLU A 505 5.54 -1.14 32.73
C GLU A 505 6.17 -2.50 33.06
N ILE A 506 5.79 -3.55 32.33
CA ILE A 506 6.22 -4.93 32.65
C ILE A 506 7.62 -5.23 32.07
N TYR A 507 7.90 -4.81 30.85
CA TYR A 507 9.12 -5.20 30.12
C TYR A 507 10.09 -4.04 29.87
N GLY A 508 9.66 -2.79 30.01
CA GLY A 508 10.45 -1.61 29.68
C GLY A 508 10.52 -1.34 28.17
N ASN A 509 11.05 -2.29 27.39
CA ASN A 509 11.31 -2.14 25.95
C ASN A 509 10.79 -3.32 25.13
N GLY A 510 10.63 -3.10 23.81
CA GLY A 510 10.20 -4.13 22.87
C GLY A 510 11.24 -5.25 22.73
N SER A 511 12.54 -4.92 22.81
CA SER A 511 13.66 -5.86 22.73
C SER A 511 13.57 -6.95 23.78
N ASP A 512 12.99 -6.64 24.94
CA ASP A 512 12.92 -7.53 26.09
C ASP A 512 11.65 -8.43 26.06
N MET A 513 10.70 -8.16 25.15
CA MET A 513 9.38 -8.79 25.09
C MET A 513 9.00 -9.39 23.73
N ASP A 514 9.04 -8.62 22.65
CA ASP A 514 8.30 -8.89 21.41
C ASP A 514 8.65 -10.28 20.85
N ALA A 515 9.94 -10.59 20.69
CA ALA A 515 10.41 -11.88 20.19
C ALA A 515 9.93 -13.07 21.05
N LYS A 516 9.95 -12.93 22.38
CA LYS A 516 9.52 -13.99 23.33
C LYS A 516 8.02 -14.24 23.25
N ARG A 517 7.22 -13.18 23.15
CA ARG A 517 5.75 -13.29 23.10
C ARG A 517 5.27 -13.78 21.73
N VAL A 518 5.91 -13.33 20.65
CA VAL A 518 5.64 -13.86 19.30
C VAL A 518 6.03 -15.33 19.20
N ASP A 519 7.16 -15.73 19.77
CA ASP A 519 7.58 -17.13 19.89
C ASP A 519 6.58 -17.98 20.68
N LEU A 520 6.09 -17.48 21.82
CA LEU A 520 5.08 -18.16 22.62
C LEU A 520 3.78 -18.42 21.84
N MET A 521 3.29 -17.41 21.11
CA MET A 521 2.12 -17.56 20.23
C MET A 521 2.37 -18.64 19.17
N PHE A 522 3.51 -18.56 18.48
CA PHE A 522 3.89 -19.52 17.45
C PHE A 522 3.93 -20.96 17.98
N LYS A 523 4.54 -21.18 19.15
CA LYS A 523 4.60 -22.49 19.81
C LYS A 523 3.21 -23.00 20.20
N LYS A 524 2.38 -22.17 20.85
CA LYS A 524 1.01 -22.54 21.23
C LYS A 524 0.16 -22.97 20.03
N VAL A 525 0.29 -22.30 18.88
CA VAL A 525 -0.44 -22.69 17.65
C VAL A 525 0.12 -24.02 17.11
N ARG A 526 1.44 -24.20 17.10
CA ARG A 526 2.10 -25.43 16.60
C ARG A 526 1.86 -26.68 17.43
N GLU A 527 1.50 -26.54 18.70
CA GLU A 527 1.06 -27.67 19.54
C GLU A 527 -0.07 -28.47 18.88
N LYS A 528 -1.00 -27.79 18.20
CA LYS A 528 -2.12 -28.41 17.47
C LYS A 528 -1.90 -28.45 15.95
N HIS A 529 -1.14 -27.51 15.42
CA HIS A 529 -0.94 -27.33 13.98
C HIS A 529 0.56 -27.30 13.63
N PRO A 530 1.27 -28.44 13.59
CA PRO A 530 2.73 -28.50 13.49
C PRO A 530 3.31 -27.88 12.21
N ASN A 531 2.51 -27.80 11.14
CA ASN A 531 2.85 -27.21 9.85
C ASN A 531 2.58 -25.69 9.77
N PHE A 532 2.12 -25.07 10.87
CA PHE A 532 1.87 -23.63 10.92
C PHE A 532 3.16 -22.84 10.70
N LYS A 533 3.10 -21.85 9.80
CA LYS A 533 4.20 -20.94 9.48
C LYS A 533 3.83 -19.52 9.92
N LEU A 534 4.86 -18.75 10.24
CA LEU A 534 4.75 -17.36 10.65
C LEU A 534 5.85 -16.54 9.96
N VAL A 535 5.47 -15.37 9.45
CA VAL A 535 6.42 -14.33 9.07
C VAL A 535 6.19 -13.09 9.94
N PHE A 536 7.26 -12.62 10.57
CA PHE A 536 7.27 -11.46 11.46
C PHE A 536 7.95 -10.27 10.78
N CYS A 537 7.30 -9.11 10.71
CA CYS A 537 7.96 -7.86 10.33
C CYS A 537 8.27 -7.06 11.60
N PRO A 538 9.54 -6.92 12.00
CA PRO A 538 9.92 -6.15 13.17
C PRO A 538 9.77 -4.63 12.91
N PRO A 539 9.72 -3.79 13.96
CA PRO A 539 9.78 -2.32 13.80
C PRO A 539 11.07 -1.87 13.09
N TYR A 540 12.20 -2.53 13.37
CA TYR A 540 13.49 -2.28 12.73
C TYR A 540 13.65 -3.09 11.43
N TYR A 541 12.78 -2.85 10.44
CA TYR A 541 12.74 -3.60 9.18
C TYR A 541 13.58 -2.98 8.03
N ALA A 542 14.17 -1.81 8.24
CA ALA A 542 14.93 -1.04 7.25
C ALA A 542 16.29 -0.61 7.78
N VAL A 543 17.16 -1.59 8.02
CA VAL A 543 18.43 -1.46 8.75
C VAL A 543 19.59 -2.01 7.91
N PRO A 544 20.83 -1.49 8.07
CA PRO A 544 21.27 -0.56 9.12
C PRO A 544 21.13 0.94 8.79
N ASP A 545 20.80 1.33 7.57
CA ASP A 545 20.95 2.72 7.13
C ASP A 545 19.67 3.56 7.31
N GLY A 546 18.50 2.94 7.12
CA GLY A 546 17.20 3.61 7.13
C GLY A 546 16.62 3.83 8.51
N MET A 547 17.11 3.07 9.50
CA MET A 547 16.67 3.14 10.89
C MET A 547 17.88 2.96 11.82
N ASP A 548 18.00 3.88 12.78
CA ASP A 548 19.09 3.98 13.74
C ASP A 548 18.57 3.99 15.19
N ASP A 549 19.48 4.13 16.16
CA ASP A 549 19.18 4.15 17.59
C ASP A 549 18.39 5.38 18.09
N ASN A 550 18.07 6.32 17.20
CA ASN A 550 17.21 7.47 17.47
C ASN A 550 15.82 7.33 16.85
N THR A 551 15.57 6.25 16.09
CA THR A 551 14.30 6.04 15.40
C THR A 551 13.18 5.68 16.39
N TYR A 552 13.47 4.84 17.38
CA TYR A 552 12.55 4.48 18.46
C TYR A 552 13.26 4.53 19.82
N ASP A 553 12.49 4.45 20.91
CA ASP A 553 13.02 4.42 22.30
C ASP A 553 13.95 3.22 22.54
N ASP A 554 13.80 2.15 21.76
CA ASP A 554 14.55 0.91 21.88
C ASP A 554 15.85 0.95 21.08
N LYS A 555 16.88 0.21 21.49
CA LYS A 555 18.15 0.16 20.74
C LYS A 555 18.06 -0.84 19.59
N ARG A 556 18.38 -0.41 18.38
CA ARG A 556 18.16 -1.17 17.14
C ARG A 556 18.83 -2.53 17.20
N ASP A 557 20.12 -2.56 17.46
CA ASP A 557 20.90 -3.81 17.47
C ASP A 557 20.50 -4.71 18.63
N LYS A 558 20.11 -4.14 19.78
CA LYS A 558 19.58 -4.91 20.91
C LYS A 558 18.27 -5.59 20.55
N TYR A 559 17.36 -4.87 19.89
CA TYR A 559 16.08 -5.41 19.42
C TYR A 559 16.28 -6.53 18.38
N LEU A 560 17.13 -6.29 17.38
CA LEU A 560 17.41 -7.30 16.35
C LEU A 560 18.11 -8.54 16.92
N ALA A 561 19.04 -8.37 17.87
CA ALA A 561 19.69 -9.50 18.54
C ALA A 561 18.68 -10.34 19.34
N SER A 562 17.66 -9.72 19.95
CA SER A 562 16.64 -10.45 20.71
C SER A 562 15.76 -11.33 19.81
N ILE A 563 15.53 -10.93 18.56
CA ILE A 563 14.90 -11.79 17.54
C ILE A 563 15.76 -13.03 17.29
N GLY A 564 17.08 -12.88 17.17
CA GLY A 564 18.00 -14.00 16.98
C GLY A 564 18.12 -14.91 18.21
N GLU A 565 17.95 -14.37 19.41
CA GLU A 565 18.05 -15.11 20.67
C GLU A 565 16.78 -15.86 21.05
N PHE A 566 15.61 -15.23 20.90
CA PHE A 566 14.36 -15.74 21.49
C PHE A 566 13.33 -16.25 20.48
N LEU A 567 13.33 -15.74 19.24
CA LEU A 567 12.32 -16.14 18.26
C LEU A 567 12.67 -17.50 17.65
N HIS A 568 11.69 -18.40 17.53
CA HIS A 568 11.87 -19.72 16.92
C HIS A 568 12.54 -19.62 15.52
N PRO A 569 13.54 -20.46 15.19
CA PRO A 569 14.28 -20.38 13.93
C PRO A 569 13.43 -20.56 12.66
N ASP A 570 12.34 -21.32 12.73
CA ASP A 570 11.39 -21.48 11.62
C ASP A 570 10.56 -20.21 11.30
N VAL A 571 10.54 -19.20 12.18
CA VAL A 571 9.82 -17.95 11.93
C VAL A 571 10.63 -17.08 10.97
N GLN A 572 10.03 -16.74 9.84
CA GLN A 572 10.64 -15.85 8.86
C GLN A 572 10.60 -14.41 9.36
N VAL A 573 11.62 -13.61 9.03
CA VAL A 573 11.73 -12.22 9.45
C VAL A 573 11.81 -11.33 8.23
N TYR A 574 10.82 -10.46 8.02
CA TYR A 574 10.86 -9.50 6.93
C TYR A 574 11.92 -8.43 7.14
N TRP A 575 12.59 -8.09 6.05
CA TRP A 575 13.57 -7.03 5.95
C TRP A 575 13.45 -6.39 4.57
N THR A 576 13.44 -5.06 4.53
CA THR A 576 13.33 -4.28 3.29
C THR A 576 14.67 -4.02 2.62
N GLY A 577 15.77 -4.32 3.30
CA GLY A 577 17.11 -3.91 2.92
C GLY A 577 17.68 -2.86 3.88
N PRO A 578 18.83 -2.27 3.54
CA PRO A 578 19.46 -1.21 4.31
C PRO A 578 18.53 -0.02 4.58
N ARG A 579 17.58 0.24 3.67
CA ARG A 579 16.61 1.33 3.71
C ARG A 579 15.22 0.83 3.34
N VAL A 580 14.17 1.55 3.79
CA VAL A 580 12.75 1.22 3.51
C VAL A 580 12.50 1.07 2.00
N ALA A 581 13.14 1.92 1.21
CA ALA A 581 13.04 1.99 -0.24
C ALA A 581 14.39 1.76 -0.93
N GLY A 582 15.17 0.79 -0.45
CA GLY A 582 16.40 0.36 -1.12
C GLY A 582 16.11 -0.68 -2.20
N LEU A 583 16.59 -0.46 -3.42
CA LEU A 583 16.51 -1.45 -4.50
C LEU A 583 17.59 -2.52 -4.31
N ASP A 584 18.82 -2.10 -4.05
CA ASP A 584 19.95 -2.98 -3.77
C ASP A 584 19.95 -3.54 -2.34
N LYS A 585 20.63 -4.67 -2.15
CA LYS A 585 20.96 -5.27 -0.84
C LYS A 585 22.42 -5.75 -0.87
N PRO A 586 23.39 -4.88 -0.54
CA PRO A 586 24.80 -5.24 -0.57
C PRO A 586 25.09 -6.43 0.36
N ARG A 587 26.01 -7.31 -0.05
CA ARG A 587 26.36 -8.53 0.70
C ARG A 587 26.66 -8.28 2.18
N SER A 588 27.44 -7.24 2.48
CA SER A 588 27.78 -6.87 3.87
C SER A 588 26.56 -6.57 4.74
N THR A 589 25.51 -5.96 4.18
CA THR A 589 24.28 -5.65 4.91
C THR A 589 23.39 -6.88 5.11
N VAL A 590 23.40 -7.81 4.13
CA VAL A 590 22.74 -9.11 4.24
C VAL A 590 23.44 -9.97 5.31
N GLU A 591 24.77 -9.97 5.34
CA GLU A 591 25.57 -10.65 6.37
C GLU A 591 25.32 -10.07 7.76
N TYR A 592 25.33 -8.73 7.89
CA TYR A 592 24.95 -8.04 9.14
C TYR A 592 23.58 -8.50 9.63
N MET A 593 22.56 -8.44 8.77
CA MET A 593 21.20 -8.84 9.12
C MET A 593 21.15 -10.33 9.50
N THR A 594 21.71 -11.20 8.67
CA THR A 594 21.72 -12.65 8.89
C THR A 594 22.39 -13.03 10.20
N ASN A 595 23.51 -12.38 10.54
CA ASN A 595 24.25 -12.65 11.77
C ASN A 595 23.49 -12.16 13.01
N ILE A 596 22.89 -10.97 12.96
CA ILE A 596 22.22 -10.39 14.13
C ILE A 596 20.88 -11.10 14.45
N ILE A 597 20.09 -11.47 13.43
CA ILE A 597 18.85 -12.23 13.62
C ILE A 597 19.05 -13.77 13.59
N LYS A 598 20.28 -14.23 13.37
CA LYS A 598 20.70 -15.65 13.32
C LYS A 598 19.90 -16.51 12.33
N ARG A 599 19.43 -15.93 11.22
CA ARG A 599 18.71 -16.62 10.13
C ARG A 599 18.70 -15.78 8.85
N LYS A 600 18.46 -16.42 7.70
CA LYS A 600 18.32 -15.73 6.41
C LYS A 600 17.09 -14.81 6.40
N PRO A 601 17.23 -13.53 6.06
CA PRO A 601 16.09 -12.61 6.02
C PRO A 601 15.08 -13.01 4.93
N ALA A 602 13.82 -12.67 5.14
CA ALA A 602 12.79 -12.66 4.11
C ALA A 602 12.71 -11.26 3.50
N ILE A 603 12.74 -11.15 2.18
CA ILE A 603 12.75 -9.85 1.51
C ILE A 603 11.35 -9.31 1.34
N PHE A 604 11.16 -8.08 1.83
CA PHE A 604 10.04 -7.22 1.53
C PHE A 604 10.54 -6.13 0.58
N GLN A 605 10.43 -6.36 -0.74
CA GLN A 605 10.97 -5.43 -1.73
C GLN A 605 9.99 -4.28 -2.01
N ASN A 606 10.41 -3.06 -1.67
CA ASN A 606 9.65 -1.83 -1.91
C ASN A 606 10.13 -1.06 -3.14
N ARG A 607 9.26 -0.19 -3.66
CA ARG A 607 9.55 0.87 -4.65
C ARG A 607 10.22 0.44 -5.95
N VAL A 608 9.87 -0.73 -6.48
CA VAL A 608 10.38 -1.26 -7.77
C VAL A 608 9.75 -0.62 -9.02
N ARG A 609 8.99 0.46 -8.84
CA ARG A 609 8.14 1.08 -9.86
C ARG A 609 8.90 2.20 -10.57
N PRO A 610 9.08 2.16 -11.89
CA PRO A 610 9.95 3.11 -12.61
C PRO A 610 9.37 4.52 -12.70
N HIS A 611 8.04 4.69 -12.76
CA HIS A 611 7.39 5.95 -13.14
C HIS A 611 6.76 6.69 -11.95
N ASN A 612 7.52 7.45 -11.14
CA ASN A 612 6.99 8.17 -9.97
C ASN A 612 6.11 7.28 -9.06
N HIS A 613 6.64 6.14 -8.61
CA HIS A 613 5.88 5.10 -7.89
C HIS A 613 4.70 4.48 -8.66
N LEU A 614 4.70 4.54 -9.99
CA LEU A 614 3.77 3.85 -10.88
C LEU A 614 4.52 2.88 -11.80
N SER A 615 3.77 1.92 -12.33
CA SER A 615 4.22 0.99 -13.35
C SER A 615 3.24 0.93 -14.50
N TYR A 616 3.76 0.79 -15.70
CA TYR A 616 3.01 0.53 -16.92
C TYR A 616 3.19 -0.92 -17.36
N ILE A 617 2.29 -1.37 -18.23
CA ILE A 617 2.16 -2.79 -18.59
C ILE A 617 3.42 -3.33 -19.26
N THR A 618 4.14 -2.50 -20.04
CA THR A 618 5.29 -2.91 -20.85
C THR A 618 6.64 -2.49 -20.26
N ASP A 619 6.68 -2.18 -18.96
CA ASP A 619 7.93 -1.79 -18.29
C ASP A 619 8.88 -2.97 -18.18
N SER A 620 10.03 -2.85 -18.83
CA SER A 620 11.16 -3.75 -18.68
C SER A 620 11.89 -3.44 -17.37
N ILE A 621 12.28 -4.47 -16.61
CA ILE A 621 12.92 -4.32 -15.29
C ILE A 621 14.31 -4.97 -15.28
N PRO A 622 15.34 -4.30 -15.84
CA PRO A 622 16.72 -4.79 -15.77
C PRO A 622 17.24 -4.92 -14.34
N GLY A 623 16.68 -4.10 -13.45
CA GLY A 623 17.03 -4.08 -12.04
C GLY A 623 16.96 -5.42 -11.30
N TRP A 624 16.14 -6.38 -11.71
CA TRP A 624 16.05 -7.66 -10.98
C TRP A 624 17.39 -8.39 -10.90
N SER A 625 18.15 -8.42 -12.00
CA SER A 625 19.50 -9.00 -12.05
C SER A 625 20.60 -8.00 -11.67
N GLU A 626 20.37 -6.69 -11.80
CA GLU A 626 21.40 -5.66 -11.51
C GLU A 626 21.46 -5.22 -10.03
N TRP A 627 20.35 -5.28 -9.30
CA TRP A 627 20.27 -4.76 -7.93
C TRP A 627 20.92 -5.69 -6.89
N HIS A 628 21.13 -6.96 -7.24
CA HIS A 628 21.55 -7.99 -6.30
C HIS A 628 22.80 -8.71 -6.80
N TYR A 629 23.66 -9.11 -5.87
CA TYR A 629 24.85 -9.87 -6.19
C TYR A 629 24.53 -11.34 -6.47
N ASP A 630 25.40 -12.01 -7.22
CA ASP A 630 25.27 -13.44 -7.55
C ASP A 630 25.10 -14.31 -6.30
N GLY A 631 24.06 -15.14 -6.32
CA GLY A 631 23.71 -16.03 -5.22
C GLY A 631 22.79 -15.42 -4.16
N PHE A 632 22.48 -14.12 -4.19
CA PHE A 632 21.61 -13.47 -3.20
C PHE A 632 20.24 -14.18 -3.08
N VAL A 633 19.49 -14.28 -4.18
CA VAL A 633 18.12 -14.87 -4.15
C VAL A 633 18.12 -16.39 -3.98
N ALA A 634 19.19 -17.07 -4.43
CA ALA A 634 19.30 -18.51 -4.35
C ALA A 634 19.77 -19.00 -2.96
N ASN A 635 20.66 -18.24 -2.30
CA ASN A 635 21.41 -18.73 -1.15
C ASN A 635 21.24 -17.90 0.11
N ASP A 636 21.03 -16.58 0.06
CA ASP A 636 21.21 -15.73 1.24
C ASP A 636 19.89 -15.22 1.85
N ILE A 637 18.76 -15.49 1.18
CA ILE A 637 17.43 -15.14 1.66
C ILE A 637 16.57 -16.39 1.88
N SER A 638 15.53 -16.26 2.70
CA SER A 638 14.57 -17.34 2.94
C SER A 638 13.29 -17.22 2.11
N MET A 639 13.01 -16.04 1.56
CA MET A 639 11.80 -15.71 0.79
C MET A 639 11.96 -14.37 0.10
N PHE A 640 11.36 -14.20 -1.08
CA PHE A 640 11.31 -12.92 -1.78
C PHE A 640 9.87 -12.52 -2.10
N HIS A 641 9.39 -11.44 -1.48
CA HIS A 641 8.10 -10.83 -1.80
C HIS A 641 8.26 -9.40 -2.29
N LYS A 642 7.70 -9.11 -3.46
CA LYS A 642 7.50 -7.75 -3.96
C LYS A 642 6.29 -7.10 -3.28
N ASN A 643 6.42 -5.84 -2.90
CA ASN A 643 5.27 -5.04 -2.45
C ASN A 643 4.31 -4.69 -3.60
N GLY A 644 3.04 -5.03 -3.44
CA GLY A 644 1.94 -4.76 -4.37
C GLY A 644 1.79 -5.83 -5.46
N CYS A 645 0.55 -6.15 -5.85
CA CYS A 645 0.33 -7.12 -6.92
C CYS A 645 -0.96 -6.92 -7.73
N SER A 646 -2.12 -6.69 -7.11
CA SER A 646 -3.42 -6.88 -7.78
C SER A 646 -3.66 -6.11 -9.08
N SER A 647 -2.96 -4.99 -9.30
CA SER A 647 -3.01 -4.27 -10.59
C SER A 647 -1.72 -4.39 -11.41
N GLU A 648 -0.58 -4.75 -10.81
CA GLU A 648 0.76 -4.63 -11.40
C GLU A 648 1.35 -5.98 -11.77
N ASN A 649 0.51 -6.86 -12.32
CA ASN A 649 0.85 -8.25 -12.49
C ASN A 649 2.05 -8.44 -13.44
N THR A 650 2.26 -7.55 -14.42
CA THR A 650 3.44 -7.62 -15.31
C THR A 650 4.77 -7.54 -14.54
N LEU A 651 4.88 -6.62 -13.58
CA LEU A 651 6.04 -6.53 -12.71
C LEU A 651 6.21 -7.78 -11.84
N THR A 652 5.10 -8.33 -11.33
CA THR A 652 5.12 -9.57 -10.52
C THR A 652 5.59 -10.77 -11.35
N GLN A 653 5.14 -10.89 -12.60
CA GLN A 653 5.49 -12.02 -13.46
C GLN A 653 6.94 -11.92 -13.97
N THR A 654 7.45 -10.72 -14.29
CA THR A 654 8.89 -10.57 -14.62
C THR A 654 9.80 -10.93 -13.43
N LEU A 655 9.37 -10.60 -12.20
CA LEU A 655 10.04 -11.10 -11.00
C LEU A 655 9.95 -12.63 -10.89
N ALA A 656 8.81 -13.23 -11.25
CA ALA A 656 8.64 -14.68 -11.26
C ALA A 656 9.65 -15.37 -12.19
N ASP A 657 9.85 -14.80 -13.39
CA ASP A 657 10.83 -15.27 -14.36
C ASP A 657 12.26 -15.21 -13.81
N TYR A 658 12.63 -14.07 -13.23
CA TYR A 658 13.93 -13.89 -12.57
C TYR A 658 14.16 -14.88 -11.42
N LEU A 659 13.22 -15.00 -10.48
CA LEU A 659 13.37 -15.86 -9.30
C LEU A 659 13.35 -17.35 -9.64
N TRP A 660 12.79 -17.72 -10.80
CA TRP A 660 12.79 -19.08 -11.30
C TRP A 660 14.10 -19.44 -11.99
N ASN A 661 14.59 -18.60 -12.90
CA ASN A 661 15.82 -18.83 -13.64
C ASN A 661 16.67 -17.55 -13.75
N VAL A 662 17.45 -17.32 -12.69
CA VAL A 662 18.29 -16.12 -12.49
C VAL A 662 19.28 -15.96 -13.62
N GLN A 663 19.95 -17.05 -14.02
CA GLN A 663 21.00 -17.03 -15.03
C GLN A 663 20.47 -16.63 -16.41
N GLU A 664 19.28 -17.10 -16.76
CA GLU A 664 18.69 -16.87 -18.08
C GLU A 664 17.80 -15.62 -18.11
N TYR A 665 17.64 -14.89 -17.01
CA TYR A 665 16.75 -13.73 -16.95
C TYR A 665 17.19 -12.66 -17.96
N ASP A 666 16.30 -12.36 -18.90
CA ASP A 666 16.47 -11.30 -19.88
C ASP A 666 15.27 -10.35 -19.78
N PRO A 667 15.45 -9.08 -19.35
CA PRO A 667 14.36 -8.14 -19.10
C PRO A 667 13.41 -7.97 -20.29
N GLU A 668 13.96 -7.85 -21.51
CA GLU A 668 13.19 -7.61 -22.74
C GLU A 668 12.36 -8.83 -23.15
N ARG A 669 12.95 -10.02 -23.12
CA ARG A 669 12.22 -11.28 -23.35
C ARG A 669 11.15 -11.47 -22.29
N SER A 670 11.50 -11.24 -21.02
CA SER A 670 10.62 -11.48 -19.88
C SER A 670 9.36 -10.61 -19.93
N ILE A 671 9.52 -9.30 -20.19
CA ILE A 671 8.38 -8.39 -20.29
C ILE A 671 7.49 -8.70 -21.51
N ARG A 672 8.08 -9.09 -22.65
CA ARG A 672 7.32 -9.49 -23.85
C ARG A 672 6.51 -10.76 -23.59
N GLN A 673 7.13 -11.79 -23.00
CA GLN A 673 6.45 -13.05 -22.66
C GLN A 673 5.36 -12.84 -21.62
N THR A 674 5.64 -12.05 -20.58
CA THR A 674 4.68 -11.69 -19.54
C THR A 674 3.48 -10.94 -20.12
N THR A 675 3.73 -9.92 -20.95
CA THR A 675 2.66 -9.15 -21.59
C THR A 675 1.83 -10.05 -22.51
N ALA A 676 2.46 -10.95 -23.24
CA ALA A 676 1.73 -11.90 -24.08
C ALA A 676 0.88 -12.88 -23.25
N MET A 677 1.44 -13.40 -22.15
CA MET A 677 0.74 -14.32 -21.24
C MET A 677 -0.51 -13.69 -20.64
N LEU A 678 -0.43 -12.42 -20.28
CA LEU A 678 -1.50 -11.71 -19.58
C LEU A 678 -2.53 -11.08 -20.53
N TYR A 679 -2.11 -10.58 -21.69
CA TYR A 679 -2.96 -9.72 -22.53
C TYR A 679 -3.05 -10.16 -24.00
N GLY A 680 -2.19 -11.08 -24.45
CA GLY A 680 -2.15 -11.56 -25.84
C GLY A 680 -0.91 -11.09 -26.60
N LYS A 681 -0.59 -11.82 -27.68
CA LYS A 681 0.70 -11.77 -28.39
C LYS A 681 1.15 -10.39 -28.85
N ASP A 682 0.21 -9.55 -29.29
CA ASP A 682 0.52 -8.25 -29.90
C ASP A 682 0.47 -7.08 -28.89
N MET A 683 0.05 -7.34 -27.64
CA MET A 683 -0.23 -6.27 -26.68
C MET A 683 1.02 -5.45 -26.32
N PHE A 684 2.19 -6.08 -26.27
CA PHE A 684 3.44 -5.37 -26.00
C PHE A 684 3.68 -4.28 -27.06
N ASP A 685 3.64 -4.65 -28.34
CA ASP A 685 3.92 -3.71 -29.44
C ASP A 685 2.82 -2.64 -29.57
N ILE A 686 1.58 -2.93 -29.13
CA ILE A 686 0.50 -1.95 -29.04
C ILE A 686 0.79 -0.88 -27.96
N LEU A 687 1.18 -1.30 -26.76
CA LEU A 687 1.27 -0.41 -25.59
C LEU A 687 2.64 0.25 -25.43
N HIS A 688 3.72 -0.39 -25.89
CA HIS A 688 5.09 0.04 -25.62
C HIS A 688 5.42 1.46 -26.13
N PRO A 689 5.00 1.89 -27.33
CA PRO A 689 5.19 3.27 -27.77
C PRO A 689 4.56 4.28 -26.81
N GLY A 690 3.38 3.97 -26.26
CA GLY A 690 2.72 4.80 -25.26
C GLY A 690 3.42 4.77 -23.89
N THR A 691 3.97 3.64 -23.47
CA THR A 691 4.83 3.55 -22.26
C THR A 691 6.03 4.48 -22.40
N LEU A 692 6.75 4.46 -23.53
CA LEU A 692 7.88 5.35 -23.76
C LEU A 692 7.47 6.83 -23.79
N ALA A 693 6.35 7.15 -24.44
CA ALA A 693 5.81 8.51 -24.49
C ALA A 693 5.43 9.04 -23.09
N MET A 694 4.83 8.20 -22.24
CA MET A 694 4.52 8.56 -20.86
C MET A 694 5.79 8.64 -20.00
N GLY A 695 6.76 7.73 -20.18
CA GLY A 695 8.04 7.77 -19.47
C GLY A 695 8.83 9.05 -19.74
N TYR A 696 8.77 9.60 -20.96
CA TYR A 696 9.32 10.93 -21.26
C TYR A 696 8.71 12.04 -20.38
N LEU A 697 7.43 11.90 -20.02
CA LEU A 697 6.68 12.88 -19.22
C LEU A 697 6.86 12.69 -17.71
N ASP A 698 7.65 11.73 -17.24
CA ASP A 698 7.88 11.49 -15.81
C ASP A 698 8.47 12.70 -15.06
N LYS A 699 9.14 13.61 -15.77
CA LYS A 699 9.59 14.90 -15.22
C LYS A 699 8.45 15.80 -14.76
N TYR A 700 7.22 15.57 -15.21
CA TYR A 700 6.01 16.25 -14.74
C TYR A 700 5.20 15.34 -13.83
N GLU A 701 5.68 15.20 -12.59
CA GLU A 701 5.11 14.30 -11.60
C GLU A 701 3.59 14.47 -11.47
N TYR A 702 2.85 13.39 -11.81
CA TYR A 702 1.38 13.32 -11.82
C TYR A 702 0.70 14.45 -12.62
N GLY A 703 1.33 14.90 -13.72
CA GLY A 703 0.81 15.97 -14.58
C GLY A 703 1.07 17.38 -14.07
N ALA A 704 1.79 17.54 -12.94
CA ALA A 704 2.22 18.84 -12.45
C ALA A 704 3.41 19.34 -13.27
N ILE A 705 3.21 20.42 -14.01
CA ILE A 705 4.24 21.00 -14.88
C ILE A 705 5.21 21.92 -14.13
N THR A 706 6.39 22.09 -14.70
CA THR A 706 7.40 23.11 -14.36
C THR A 706 7.48 24.15 -15.49
N PRO A 707 8.24 25.27 -15.34
CA PRO A 707 8.46 26.22 -16.43
C PRO A 707 9.03 25.59 -17.72
N GLU A 708 9.75 24.46 -17.62
CA GLU A 708 10.28 23.73 -18.77
C GLU A 708 9.18 23.30 -19.75
N ALA A 709 7.99 22.94 -19.24
CA ALA A 709 6.86 22.51 -20.06
C ALA A 709 6.41 23.54 -21.10
N LEU A 710 6.65 24.82 -20.83
CA LEU A 710 6.33 25.91 -21.76
C LEU A 710 7.22 25.89 -23.01
N THR A 711 8.39 25.27 -22.92
CA THR A 711 9.35 25.15 -24.03
C THR A 711 9.10 23.93 -24.91
N GLU A 712 8.20 23.02 -24.51
CA GLU A 712 8.00 21.72 -25.16
C GLU A 712 6.52 21.31 -25.25
N VAL A 713 5.61 22.28 -25.30
CA VAL A 713 4.15 22.05 -25.38
C VAL A 713 3.78 21.09 -26.53
N GLU A 714 4.40 21.25 -27.70
CA GLU A 714 4.19 20.37 -28.86
C GLU A 714 4.64 18.93 -28.58
N LYS A 715 5.76 18.77 -27.87
CA LYS A 715 6.26 17.44 -27.50
C LYS A 715 5.35 16.76 -26.47
N ILE A 716 4.83 17.52 -25.51
CA ILE A 716 3.84 17.03 -24.55
C ILE A 716 2.57 16.57 -25.27
N GLU A 717 2.11 17.35 -26.25
CA GLU A 717 0.95 16.99 -27.08
C GLU A 717 1.18 15.72 -27.90
N GLU A 718 2.34 15.59 -28.54
CA GLU A 718 2.76 14.38 -29.23
C GLU A 718 2.73 13.15 -28.30
N CYS A 719 3.38 13.24 -27.13
CA CYS A 719 3.43 12.15 -26.17
C CYS A 719 2.03 11.76 -25.67
N TYR A 720 1.18 12.73 -25.35
CA TYR A 720 -0.21 12.47 -24.95
C TYR A 720 -0.99 11.73 -26.05
N ASN A 721 -0.88 12.18 -27.29
CA ASN A 721 -1.61 11.59 -28.41
C ASN A 721 -1.16 10.15 -28.69
N ILE A 722 0.15 9.87 -28.62
CA ILE A 722 0.69 8.50 -28.72
C ILE A 722 0.13 7.62 -27.61
N ALA A 723 0.27 8.06 -26.35
CA ALA A 723 -0.18 7.28 -25.19
C ALA A 723 -1.68 7.00 -25.23
N LYS A 724 -2.49 8.00 -25.61
CA LYS A 724 -3.93 7.86 -25.80
C LYS A 724 -4.27 6.84 -26.88
N ALA A 725 -3.68 6.95 -28.07
CA ALA A 725 -3.95 6.05 -29.19
C ALA A 725 -3.56 4.59 -28.86
N CYS A 726 -2.41 4.38 -28.21
CA CYS A 726 -1.98 3.07 -27.72
C CYS A 726 -2.98 2.48 -26.72
N TYR A 727 -3.47 3.29 -25.77
CA TYR A 727 -4.44 2.84 -24.78
C TYR A 727 -5.79 2.46 -25.41
N GLU A 728 -6.30 3.28 -26.33
CA GLU A 728 -7.55 3.00 -27.06
C GLU A 728 -7.42 1.70 -27.88
N LYS A 729 -6.32 1.54 -28.62
CA LYS A 729 -6.04 0.31 -29.38
C LYS A 729 -5.90 -0.94 -28.48
N ALA A 730 -5.33 -0.80 -27.29
CA ALA A 730 -5.21 -1.91 -26.33
C ALA A 730 -6.57 -2.33 -25.76
N LEU A 731 -7.45 -1.38 -25.47
CA LEU A 731 -8.83 -1.67 -25.04
C LEU A 731 -9.62 -2.38 -26.15
N GLU A 732 -9.43 -2.00 -27.40
CA GLU A 732 -10.03 -2.70 -28.55
C GLU A 732 -9.46 -4.11 -28.74
N TYR A 733 -8.15 -4.29 -28.56
CA TYR A 733 -7.49 -5.58 -28.71
C TYR A 733 -7.89 -6.58 -27.61
N ASN A 734 -7.85 -6.16 -26.34
CA ASN A 734 -8.22 -7.02 -25.19
C ASN A 734 -8.62 -6.20 -23.95
N GLY A 735 -9.76 -5.52 -24.04
CA GLY A 735 -10.32 -4.74 -22.92
C GLY A 735 -10.60 -5.57 -21.66
N PHE A 736 -10.86 -6.89 -21.81
CA PHE A 736 -11.04 -7.80 -20.68
C PHE A 736 -9.74 -7.93 -19.85
N ALA A 737 -8.62 -8.28 -20.47
CA ALA A 737 -7.33 -8.38 -19.77
C ALA A 737 -6.89 -7.02 -19.20
N MET A 738 -7.08 -5.93 -19.95
CA MET A 738 -6.83 -4.56 -19.48
C MET A 738 -7.62 -4.21 -18.22
N SER A 739 -8.85 -4.73 -18.06
CA SER A 739 -9.68 -4.51 -16.88
C SER A 739 -9.23 -5.32 -15.66
N ASN A 740 -8.67 -6.51 -15.88
CA ASN A 740 -8.17 -7.37 -14.80
C ASN A 740 -6.83 -6.87 -14.24
N TYR A 741 -5.90 -6.47 -15.13
CA TYR A 741 -4.55 -6.04 -14.75
C TYR A 741 -4.20 -4.69 -15.42
N PRO A 742 -4.76 -3.56 -14.99
CA PRO A 742 -4.55 -2.28 -15.67
C PRO A 742 -3.18 -1.63 -15.42
N ALA A 743 -2.41 -2.14 -14.46
CA ALA A 743 -1.26 -1.44 -13.85
C ALA A 743 -1.62 0.02 -13.53
N SER A 744 -0.81 0.97 -14.01
CA SER A 744 -1.11 2.40 -13.95
C SER A 744 -1.26 3.04 -15.31
N TYR A 745 -1.45 2.25 -16.38
CA TYR A 745 -1.41 2.75 -17.75
C TYR A 745 -2.44 3.86 -18.01
N ALA A 746 -3.71 3.61 -17.66
CA ALA A 746 -4.78 4.60 -17.81
C ALA A 746 -4.53 5.87 -16.97
N ARG A 747 -3.94 5.72 -15.77
CA ARG A 747 -3.54 6.86 -14.92
C ARG A 747 -2.43 7.68 -15.59
N GLY A 748 -1.44 7.02 -16.18
CA GLY A 748 -0.38 7.66 -16.96
C GLY A 748 -0.94 8.50 -18.12
N VAL A 749 -1.89 7.96 -18.89
CA VAL A 749 -2.59 8.70 -19.95
C VAL A 749 -3.33 9.92 -19.39
N GLY A 750 -3.96 9.77 -18.22
CA GLY A 750 -4.60 10.87 -17.49
C GLY A 750 -3.61 11.97 -17.09
N PHE A 751 -2.45 11.60 -16.54
CA PHE A 751 -1.41 12.55 -16.17
C PHE A 751 -0.78 13.24 -17.38
N ALA A 752 -0.58 12.54 -18.49
CA ALA A 752 -0.14 13.15 -19.75
C ALA A 752 -1.15 14.20 -20.26
N LYS A 753 -2.46 13.89 -20.16
CA LYS A 753 -3.53 14.85 -20.46
C LYS A 753 -3.50 16.07 -19.54
N ASP A 754 -3.30 15.85 -18.25
CA ASP A 754 -3.21 16.92 -17.26
C ASP A 754 -1.97 17.81 -17.51
N ALA A 755 -0.83 17.21 -17.82
CA ALA A 755 0.39 17.93 -18.21
C ALA A 755 0.14 18.82 -19.44
N LEU A 756 -0.49 18.29 -20.49
CA LEU A 756 -0.84 19.05 -21.70
C LEU A 756 -1.80 20.21 -21.38
N ARG A 757 -2.85 19.96 -20.60
CA ARG A 757 -3.81 20.99 -20.20
C ARG A 757 -3.11 22.12 -19.45
N ASN A 758 -2.25 21.76 -18.51
CA ASN A 758 -1.51 22.71 -17.69
C ASN A 758 -0.45 23.45 -18.54
N ALA A 759 0.19 22.80 -19.50
CA ALA A 759 1.17 23.45 -20.38
C ALA A 759 0.51 24.49 -21.31
N LYS A 760 -0.70 24.21 -21.79
CA LYS A 760 -1.52 25.15 -22.58
C LYS A 760 -2.12 26.28 -21.75
N ASN A 761 -2.33 26.06 -20.45
CA ASN A 761 -2.87 27.05 -19.51
C ASN A 761 -2.04 27.07 -18.22
N PRO A 762 -0.83 27.62 -18.27
CA PRO A 762 0.11 27.46 -17.18
C PRO A 762 -0.28 28.23 -15.93
N PRO A 763 0.01 27.69 -14.73
CA PRO A 763 -0.12 28.46 -13.52
C PRO A 763 0.91 29.60 -13.54
N ASP A 764 0.64 30.65 -12.76
CA ASP A 764 1.67 31.66 -12.47
C ASP A 764 2.75 31.04 -11.56
N PHE A 765 3.85 30.62 -12.17
CA PHE A 765 4.98 30.01 -11.47
C PHE A 765 5.64 30.98 -10.48
N MET A 766 5.70 32.27 -10.79
CA MET A 766 6.29 33.27 -9.90
C MET A 766 5.46 33.42 -8.64
N THR A 767 4.14 33.47 -8.77
CA THR A 767 3.23 33.48 -7.61
C THR A 767 3.30 32.16 -6.84
N ARG A 768 3.34 31.01 -7.54
CA ARG A 768 3.38 29.68 -6.92
C ARG A 768 4.63 29.47 -6.05
N TYR A 769 5.79 29.92 -6.51
CA TYR A 769 7.08 29.73 -5.84
C TYR A 769 7.60 31.00 -5.16
N GLN A 770 6.77 32.05 -5.04
CA GLN A 770 7.21 33.37 -4.55
C GLN A 770 7.96 33.30 -3.22
N LYS A 771 7.46 32.49 -2.29
CA LYS A 771 8.07 32.31 -0.97
C LYS A 771 9.44 31.63 -1.10
N ASP A 772 9.51 30.52 -1.83
CA ASP A 772 10.74 29.74 -1.98
C ASP A 772 11.83 30.52 -2.73
N ILE A 773 11.45 31.31 -3.74
CA ILE A 773 12.37 32.21 -4.47
C ILE A 773 12.94 33.26 -3.53
N LYS A 774 12.07 33.90 -2.73
CA LYS A 774 12.49 34.93 -1.76
C LYS A 774 13.47 34.37 -0.73
N GLU A 775 13.11 33.24 -0.10
CA GLU A 775 13.97 32.59 0.90
C GLU A 775 15.31 32.16 0.29
N THR A 776 15.30 31.64 -0.95
CA THR A 776 16.53 31.26 -1.66
C THR A 776 17.41 32.45 -1.99
N ARG A 777 16.81 33.58 -2.41
CA ARG A 777 17.56 34.82 -2.67
C ARG A 777 18.22 35.35 -1.40
N GLU A 778 17.50 35.41 -0.29
CA GLU A 778 18.06 35.85 1.01
C GLU A 778 19.26 35.00 1.44
N ILE A 779 19.22 33.69 1.17
CA ILE A 779 20.34 32.78 1.40
C ILE A 779 21.52 33.13 0.48
N ALA A 780 21.29 33.29 -0.83
CA ALA A 780 22.35 33.62 -1.79
C ALA A 780 23.00 35.00 -1.50
N GLU A 781 22.22 36.01 -1.13
CA GLU A 781 22.71 37.33 -0.72
C GLU A 781 23.62 37.22 0.51
N LYS A 782 23.28 36.36 1.47
CA LYS A 782 24.08 36.14 2.68
C LYS A 782 25.37 35.35 2.39
N GLU A 783 25.31 34.35 1.52
CA GLU A 783 26.41 33.42 1.28
C GLU A 783 27.45 33.94 0.28
N VAL A 784 27.00 34.58 -0.81
CA VAL A 784 27.88 35.00 -1.91
C VAL A 784 27.75 36.48 -2.27
N GLY A 785 26.73 37.17 -1.76
CA GLY A 785 26.42 38.56 -2.12
C GLY A 785 25.92 38.69 -3.56
N ILE A 786 24.93 39.57 -3.78
CA ILE A 786 24.36 39.84 -5.11
C ILE A 786 24.30 41.35 -5.32
N ASP A 787 24.94 41.84 -6.38
CA ASP A 787 24.93 43.26 -6.76
C ASP A 787 24.46 43.42 -8.21
N GLU A 788 23.15 43.57 -8.40
CA GLU A 788 22.53 43.70 -9.72
C GLU A 788 23.03 44.96 -10.46
N ALA A 789 23.44 46.00 -9.74
CA ALA A 789 24.00 47.21 -10.34
C ALA A 789 25.38 46.95 -10.98
N LYS A 790 26.12 45.93 -10.52
CA LYS A 790 27.34 45.42 -11.17
C LYS A 790 27.06 44.42 -12.30
N GLY A 791 25.80 44.06 -12.49
CA GLY A 791 25.36 43.07 -13.47
C GLY A 791 25.45 41.63 -12.98
N ASP A 792 25.43 41.40 -11.65
CA ASP A 792 25.25 40.06 -11.10
C ASP A 792 23.87 39.52 -11.43
N ILE A 793 23.78 38.24 -11.77
CA ILE A 793 22.54 37.57 -12.17
C ILE A 793 22.23 36.45 -11.19
N PHE A 794 21.14 36.60 -10.44
CA PHE A 794 20.61 35.56 -9.57
C PHE A 794 19.73 34.57 -10.32
N LYS A 795 19.89 33.28 -10.00
CA LYS A 795 19.08 32.16 -10.50
C LYS A 795 18.59 31.34 -9.30
N SER A 796 17.28 31.31 -9.12
CA SER A 796 16.59 30.39 -8.22
C SER A 796 16.40 29.02 -8.88
N PRO A 797 15.96 27.98 -8.15
CA PRO A 797 15.76 26.65 -8.73
C PRO A 797 14.82 26.64 -9.95
N ILE A 798 13.82 27.53 -9.98
CA ILE A 798 12.87 27.61 -11.10
C ILE A 798 13.48 28.19 -12.38
N ASP A 799 14.62 28.87 -12.29
CA ASP A 799 15.35 29.43 -13.43
C ASP A 799 16.28 28.39 -14.10
N PHE A 800 16.37 27.20 -13.50
CA PHE A 800 17.03 26.02 -14.06
C PHE A 800 15.96 25.09 -14.64
N TYR A 801 15.82 25.09 -15.96
CA TYR A 801 14.86 24.28 -16.70
C TYR A 801 15.37 22.83 -16.82
N GLY A 802 14.54 21.85 -16.45
CA GLY A 802 14.96 20.46 -16.24
C GLY A 802 14.94 20.07 -14.78
N GLY A 803 15.43 18.87 -14.47
CA GLY A 803 15.51 18.34 -13.11
C GLY A 803 14.14 18.15 -12.43
N LYS A 804 14.15 17.92 -11.11
CA LYS A 804 12.98 17.74 -10.26
C LYS A 804 12.99 18.73 -9.10
N PHE A 805 11.97 19.58 -9.01
CA PHE A 805 11.82 20.50 -7.88
C PHE A 805 11.51 19.77 -6.58
N ILE A 806 12.24 20.12 -5.52
CA ILE A 806 12.09 19.53 -4.19
C ILE A 806 12.34 20.56 -3.10
N VAL A 807 11.64 20.42 -1.98
CA VAL A 807 12.02 21.08 -0.72
C VAL A 807 12.71 20.04 0.14
N TYR A 808 14.04 20.11 0.20
CA TYR A 808 14.89 19.10 0.82
C TYR A 808 15.32 19.51 2.22
N ALA A 809 15.21 18.60 3.20
CA ALA A 809 15.53 18.85 4.60
C ALA A 809 16.11 17.61 5.32
N HIS A 810 16.52 16.58 4.57
CA HIS A 810 17.02 15.35 5.17
C HIS A 810 18.46 15.55 5.64
N LYS A 811 18.65 15.51 6.97
CA LYS A 811 19.95 15.69 7.65
C LYS A 811 20.70 17.00 7.30
N CYS A 812 20.00 18.00 6.78
CA CYS A 812 20.55 19.30 6.39
C CYS A 812 19.52 20.42 6.60
N PRO A 813 19.93 21.70 6.60
CA PRO A 813 19.00 22.83 6.61
C PRO A 813 18.01 22.75 5.43
N LYS A 814 16.74 23.03 5.71
CA LYS A 814 15.67 22.98 4.70
C LYS A 814 15.93 24.01 3.59
N ARG A 815 15.99 23.58 2.33
CA ARG A 815 16.05 24.49 1.16
C ARG A 815 15.21 23.98 -0.01
N PHE A 816 14.70 24.91 -0.82
CA PHE A 816 14.10 24.60 -2.12
C PHE A 816 15.22 24.38 -3.15
N ALA A 817 15.14 23.31 -3.93
CA ALA A 817 16.20 22.92 -4.84
C ALA A 817 15.66 22.26 -6.11
N ASN A 818 16.51 22.16 -7.11
CA ASN A 818 16.28 21.40 -8.34
C ASN A 818 17.25 20.21 -8.40
N LEU A 819 16.70 19.00 -8.45
CA LEU A 819 17.41 17.73 -8.31
C LEU A 819 17.58 17.01 -9.66
N MET A 820 18.76 16.46 -9.89
CA MET A 820 19.14 15.66 -11.06
C MET A 820 19.57 14.26 -10.63
N TYR A 821 18.97 13.23 -11.21
CA TYR A 821 19.35 11.82 -11.00
C TYR A 821 20.42 11.38 -12.02
N GLY A 822 20.85 10.11 -11.97
CA GLY A 822 21.87 9.58 -12.87
C GLY A 822 21.51 9.65 -14.36
N ALA A 823 22.51 9.47 -15.22
CA ALA A 823 22.44 9.74 -16.65
C ALA A 823 21.33 8.96 -17.40
N ASN A 824 20.92 7.79 -16.87
CA ASN A 824 19.91 6.92 -17.48
C ASN A 824 18.52 7.12 -16.86
N THR A 825 18.21 8.31 -16.35
CA THR A 825 16.92 8.65 -15.75
C THR A 825 16.22 9.78 -16.52
N PRO A 826 14.90 10.03 -16.31
CA PRO A 826 14.17 11.07 -17.04
C PRO A 826 14.60 12.53 -16.76
N ALA A 827 15.34 12.79 -15.68
CA ALA A 827 15.73 14.13 -15.25
C ALA A 827 17.22 14.22 -14.85
N PRO A 828 18.17 14.02 -15.78
CA PRO A 828 19.61 13.97 -15.46
C PRO A 828 20.30 15.33 -15.56
N SER A 829 19.64 16.36 -16.09
CA SER A 829 20.25 17.65 -16.39
C SER A 829 19.30 18.84 -16.18
N VAL A 830 19.90 20.02 -16.06
CA VAL A 830 19.22 21.31 -16.07
C VAL A 830 19.91 22.30 -17.00
N LYS A 831 19.14 23.29 -17.48
CA LYS A 831 19.63 24.40 -18.30
C LYS A 831 19.22 25.74 -17.72
N THR A 832 20.08 26.75 -17.80
CA THR A 832 19.71 28.14 -17.51
C THR A 832 20.30 29.09 -18.55
N TYR A 833 19.74 30.29 -18.63
CA TYR A 833 20.04 31.26 -19.68
C TYR A 833 20.46 32.60 -19.08
N PHE A 834 21.41 33.27 -19.72
CA PHE A 834 21.79 34.64 -19.37
C PHE A 834 22.31 35.42 -20.59
N GLU A 835 22.09 36.73 -20.58
CA GLU A 835 22.67 37.62 -21.60
C GLU A 835 24.05 38.13 -21.14
N SER A 836 25.03 38.09 -22.03
CA SER A 836 26.27 38.83 -21.86
C SER A 836 26.01 40.31 -22.14
N TYR A 837 25.90 41.12 -21.08
CA TYR A 837 25.67 42.57 -21.17
C TYR A 837 26.75 43.38 -20.44
N PRO A 838 27.43 44.34 -21.10
CA PRO A 838 27.33 44.66 -22.53
C PRO A 838 27.90 43.55 -23.44
N PHE A 839 27.57 43.57 -24.74
CA PHE A 839 28.09 42.64 -25.75
C PHE A 839 28.93 43.39 -26.81
N PRO A 840 30.14 42.92 -27.18
CA PRO A 840 30.81 41.71 -26.68
C PRO A 840 31.16 41.82 -25.18
N PRO A 841 31.18 40.69 -24.44
CA PRO A 841 31.54 40.70 -23.02
C PRO A 841 32.97 41.24 -22.83
N GLU A 842 33.19 41.96 -21.74
CA GLU A 842 34.50 42.58 -21.43
C GLU A 842 35.46 41.60 -20.72
N GLY A 843 34.95 40.45 -20.26
CA GLY A 843 35.70 39.45 -19.51
C GLY A 843 34.95 38.13 -19.37
N ASP A 844 35.56 37.21 -18.63
CA ASP A 844 34.94 35.94 -18.26
C ASP A 844 33.77 36.19 -17.29
N TYR A 845 32.90 35.18 -17.16
CA TYR A 845 31.91 35.15 -16.09
C TYR A 845 32.27 34.05 -15.10
N MET A 846 31.85 34.18 -13.85
CA MET A 846 31.92 33.15 -12.84
C MET A 846 30.52 32.65 -12.53
N LEU A 847 30.29 31.35 -12.66
CA LEU A 847 29.07 30.69 -12.22
C LEU A 847 29.32 30.13 -10.81
N ILE A 848 28.67 30.71 -9.82
CA ILE A 848 28.73 30.27 -8.42
C ILE A 848 27.47 29.46 -8.14
N ILE A 849 27.61 28.20 -7.72
CA ILE A 849 26.48 27.30 -7.43
C ILE A 849 26.49 26.92 -5.96
N SER A 850 25.34 27.00 -5.30
CA SER A 850 25.10 26.27 -4.04
C SER A 850 24.40 24.95 -4.34
N GLY A 851 25.01 23.84 -3.93
CA GLY A 851 24.50 22.51 -4.21
C GLY A 851 24.80 21.48 -3.11
N GLN A 852 24.21 20.30 -3.31
CA GLN A 852 24.35 19.11 -2.49
C GLN A 852 24.34 17.87 -3.40
N GLN A 853 24.98 16.78 -2.96
CA GLN A 853 24.90 15.47 -3.62
C GLN A 853 24.59 14.32 -2.65
N GLU A 854 24.22 13.17 -3.21
CA GLU A 854 24.30 11.85 -2.55
C GLU A 854 24.83 10.83 -3.55
N THR A 855 25.79 10.03 -3.10
CA THR A 855 26.45 8.99 -3.91
C THR A 855 25.82 7.62 -3.65
N ILE A 856 26.15 6.65 -4.50
CA ILE A 856 25.90 5.25 -4.17
C ILE A 856 26.77 4.89 -2.95
N PRO A 857 26.22 4.26 -1.89
CA PRO A 857 27.02 3.87 -0.73
C PRO A 857 28.29 3.12 -1.12
N GLY A 858 29.45 3.60 -0.65
CA GLY A 858 30.76 3.03 -0.96
C GLY A 858 31.36 3.43 -2.31
N LYS A 859 30.77 4.41 -3.02
CA LYS A 859 31.33 5.01 -4.24
C LYS A 859 31.73 6.47 -4.06
N GLU A 860 32.57 6.95 -4.98
CA GLU A 860 33.00 8.35 -5.11
C GLU A 860 31.82 9.33 -5.33
N PRO A 861 32.02 10.64 -5.09
CA PRO A 861 31.11 11.71 -5.52
C PRO A 861 30.54 11.52 -6.92
N CYS A 862 29.28 11.91 -7.12
CA CYS A 862 28.64 11.80 -8.43
C CYS A 862 29.45 12.60 -9.48
N ALA A 863 29.70 12.00 -10.63
CA ALA A 863 30.31 12.73 -11.73
C ALA A 863 29.30 13.75 -12.30
N ILE A 864 29.72 15.01 -12.43
CA ILE A 864 28.93 16.10 -13.01
C ILE A 864 29.66 16.75 -14.19
N ARG A 865 28.88 17.32 -15.11
CA ARG A 865 29.39 18.17 -16.19
C ARG A 865 28.74 19.55 -16.12
N VAL A 866 29.54 20.60 -16.30
CA VAL A 866 29.08 21.97 -16.50
C VAL A 866 29.58 22.42 -17.87
N ALA A 867 28.67 22.92 -18.71
CA ALA A 867 28.97 23.41 -20.04
C ALA A 867 28.27 24.74 -20.32
N VAL A 868 28.89 25.59 -21.14
CA VAL A 868 28.27 26.82 -21.67
C VAL A 868 28.29 26.76 -23.19
N ASN A 869 27.11 26.95 -23.81
CA ASN A 869 26.92 26.86 -25.26
C ASN A 869 27.47 25.55 -25.86
N GLY A 870 27.31 24.44 -25.15
CA GLY A 870 27.80 23.11 -25.54
C GLY A 870 29.30 22.89 -25.33
N LYS A 871 30.06 23.89 -24.86
CA LYS A 871 31.49 23.75 -24.54
C LYS A 871 31.67 23.44 -23.04
N THR A 872 32.29 22.31 -22.73
CA THR A 872 32.57 21.88 -21.34
C THR A 872 33.53 22.83 -20.64
N VAL A 873 33.17 23.27 -19.43
CA VAL A 873 34.02 24.05 -18.53
C VAL A 873 34.43 23.26 -17.29
N PHE A 874 33.66 22.22 -16.94
CA PHE A 874 34.01 21.26 -15.89
C PHE A 874 33.42 19.89 -16.23
N GLU A 875 34.19 18.84 -15.98
CA GLU A 875 33.74 17.44 -16.01
C GLU A 875 34.54 16.65 -14.98
N GLY A 876 33.85 15.96 -14.07
CA GLY A 876 34.49 15.13 -13.05
C GLY A 876 33.65 14.97 -11.79
N PRO A 877 34.23 14.39 -10.72
CA PRO A 877 33.55 14.20 -9.45
C PRO A 877 33.07 15.53 -8.85
N SER A 878 31.82 15.56 -8.41
CA SER A 878 31.21 16.69 -7.71
C SER A 878 31.99 17.04 -6.43
N LYS A 879 32.22 18.32 -6.20
CA LYS A 879 32.84 18.83 -4.96
C LYS A 879 31.83 19.19 -3.87
N PHE A 880 30.54 19.04 -4.14
CA PHE A 880 29.50 19.37 -3.18
C PHE A 880 29.47 18.34 -2.04
N VAL A 881 29.11 18.80 -0.83
CA VAL A 881 29.02 17.91 0.35
C VAL A 881 27.77 17.03 0.30
N GLN A 882 27.83 15.90 1.00
CA GLN A 882 26.67 15.07 1.31
C GLN A 882 26.06 15.52 2.65
N ASN A 883 24.72 15.45 2.79
CA ASN A 883 23.99 15.87 4.00
C ASN A 883 24.25 17.33 4.42
N GLY A 884 24.43 18.23 3.46
CA GLY A 884 24.65 19.66 3.71
C GLY A 884 24.70 20.47 2.42
N TRP A 885 24.78 21.80 2.56
CA TRP A 885 24.88 22.73 1.43
C TRP A 885 26.27 23.32 1.35
N SER A 886 26.84 23.35 0.15
CA SER A 886 28.18 23.87 -0.12
C SER A 886 28.20 24.63 -1.44
N ILE A 887 29.21 25.48 -1.62
CA ILE A 887 29.35 26.35 -2.79
C ILE A 887 30.55 25.89 -3.60
N ASP A 888 30.41 25.87 -4.93
CA ASP A 888 31.51 25.69 -5.87
C ASP A 888 31.40 26.71 -7.01
N GLU A 889 32.52 26.97 -7.66
CA GLU A 889 32.67 28.04 -8.66
C GLU A 889 33.19 27.49 -9.99
N PHE A 890 32.53 27.90 -11.07
CA PHE A 890 32.83 27.46 -12.43
C PHE A 890 33.09 28.67 -13.32
N ARG A 891 34.34 28.83 -13.77
CA ARG A 891 34.73 29.90 -14.68
C ARG A 891 34.15 29.63 -16.07
N LEU A 892 33.45 30.63 -16.62
CA LEU A 892 32.88 30.64 -17.97
C LEU A 892 33.79 31.49 -18.88
N PRO A 893 34.64 30.88 -19.72
CA PRO A 893 35.61 31.62 -20.53
C PRO A 893 34.93 32.51 -21.56
N ILE A 894 35.44 33.73 -21.74
CA ILE A 894 34.94 34.70 -22.70
C ILE A 894 34.82 34.13 -24.13
N ASP A 895 35.77 33.27 -24.55
CA ASP A 895 35.80 32.63 -25.87
C ASP A 895 34.67 31.61 -26.08
N TYR A 896 33.95 31.27 -25.01
CA TYR A 896 32.80 30.36 -25.05
C TYR A 896 31.47 31.14 -25.03
N LEU A 897 31.51 32.45 -24.78
CA LEU A 897 30.32 33.28 -24.60
C LEU A 897 29.84 33.87 -25.93
N ILE A 898 28.52 33.91 -26.08
CA ILE A 898 27.78 34.62 -27.12
C ILE A 898 26.84 35.62 -26.44
N ARG A 899 26.03 36.37 -27.21
CA ARG A 899 25.08 37.33 -26.61
C ARG A 899 24.12 36.65 -25.65
N ASN A 900 23.45 35.59 -26.09
CA ASN A 900 22.50 34.81 -25.26
C ASN A 900 23.08 33.44 -24.98
N ASN A 901 23.52 33.21 -23.75
CA ASN A 901 24.22 32.00 -23.37
C ASN A 901 23.26 30.98 -22.76
N THR A 902 23.56 29.70 -23.00
CA THR A 902 22.94 28.57 -22.31
C THR A 902 23.98 27.87 -21.46
N ILE A 903 23.74 27.76 -20.16
CA ILE A 903 24.51 26.92 -19.24
C ILE A 903 23.76 25.60 -19.11
N THR A 904 24.45 24.47 -19.26
CA THR A 904 23.93 23.13 -19.01
C THR A 904 24.70 22.50 -17.86
N ILE A 905 24.00 21.91 -16.89
CA ILE A 905 24.57 21.20 -15.76
C ILE A 905 23.96 19.81 -15.75
N GLU A 906 24.80 18.77 -15.71
CA GLU A 906 24.38 17.38 -15.87
C GLU A 906 24.98 16.51 -14.76
N ASN A 907 24.20 15.54 -14.28
CA ASN A 907 24.71 14.38 -13.55
C ASN A 907 25.00 13.29 -14.57
N ILE A 908 26.29 13.00 -14.78
CA ILE A 908 26.77 12.07 -15.81
C ILE A 908 27.10 10.68 -15.23
N GLU A 909 26.78 10.45 -13.95
CA GLU A 909 26.98 9.15 -13.31
C GLU A 909 26.01 8.10 -13.89
N GLU A 910 26.53 6.93 -14.27
CA GLU A 910 25.72 5.83 -14.79
C GLU A 910 24.80 5.27 -13.69
N SER A 911 23.51 5.57 -13.78
CA SER A 911 22.48 4.97 -12.93
C SER A 911 21.10 5.07 -13.57
N SER A 912 20.32 4.00 -13.44
CA SER A 912 18.92 3.90 -13.84
C SER A 912 17.95 4.13 -12.66
N ASN A 913 18.44 4.42 -11.45
CA ASN A 913 17.60 4.60 -10.25
C ASN A 913 16.92 5.99 -10.27
N PRO A 914 15.59 6.07 -10.53
CA PRO A 914 14.92 7.35 -10.74
C PRO A 914 14.52 8.04 -9.43
N GLN A 915 14.78 7.42 -8.27
CA GLN A 915 14.26 7.84 -6.96
C GLN A 915 15.29 7.70 -5.83
N GLY A 916 16.54 7.40 -6.15
CA GLY A 916 17.61 7.20 -5.18
C GLY A 916 18.97 7.62 -5.73
N PRO A 917 20.05 7.47 -4.94
CA PRO A 917 21.38 7.84 -5.38
C PRO A 917 21.81 7.04 -6.63
N PRO A 918 22.73 7.61 -7.44
CA PRO A 918 23.39 8.89 -7.25
C PRO A 918 22.52 10.06 -7.73
N TRP A 919 22.51 11.14 -6.96
CA TRP A 919 21.83 12.38 -7.34
C TRP A 919 22.64 13.62 -6.96
N PHE A 920 22.38 14.71 -7.66
CA PHE A 920 22.95 16.04 -7.45
C PHE A 920 21.83 17.06 -7.45
N MET A 921 21.86 18.09 -6.60
CA MET A 921 20.83 19.14 -6.59
C MET A 921 21.42 20.54 -6.42
N ILE A 922 20.74 21.51 -7.02
CA ILE A 922 21.10 22.93 -7.00
C ILE A 922 20.06 23.72 -6.21
N ASN A 923 20.50 24.52 -5.25
CA ASN A 923 19.65 25.47 -4.54
C ASN A 923 19.65 26.87 -5.20
N TYR A 924 20.78 27.38 -5.65
CA TYR A 924 20.84 28.60 -6.45
C TYR A 924 22.07 28.64 -7.36
N GLY A 925 22.03 29.53 -8.35
CA GLY A 925 23.21 29.99 -9.08
C GLY A 925 23.32 31.51 -9.05
N VAL A 926 24.54 32.04 -8.95
CA VAL A 926 24.83 33.46 -9.14
C VAL A 926 25.89 33.58 -10.22
N ILE A 927 25.61 34.35 -11.26
CA ILE A 927 26.54 34.60 -12.36
C ILE A 927 27.13 36.00 -12.17
N LYS A 928 28.44 36.08 -12.00
CA LYS A 928 29.17 37.35 -11.78
C LYS A 928 30.15 37.60 -12.90
N LYS A 929 30.42 38.87 -13.19
CA LYS A 929 31.51 39.25 -14.11
C LYS A 929 32.85 39.10 -13.40
N VAL A 930 33.83 38.51 -14.06
CA VAL A 930 35.21 38.45 -13.55
C VAL A 930 35.94 39.71 -14.02
N PRO A 931 36.44 40.58 -13.10
CA PRO A 931 37.18 41.78 -13.49
C PRO A 931 38.42 41.44 -14.32
N ALA A 932 38.74 42.25 -15.33
CA ALA A 932 39.89 42.02 -16.21
C ALA A 932 41.26 41.93 -15.48
N ALA A 933 41.36 42.42 -14.24
CA ALA A 933 42.57 42.34 -13.41
C ALA A 933 42.82 40.94 -12.79
N GLU A 934 41.80 40.08 -12.73
CA GLU A 934 41.85 38.73 -12.13
C GLU A 934 42.06 37.63 -13.19
N ARG A 935 42.50 38.01 -14.40
CA ARG A 935 42.66 37.12 -15.56
C ARG A 935 43.79 36.08 -15.44
N LYS A 936 44.65 36.18 -14.42
CA LYS A 936 45.86 35.35 -14.27
C LYS A 936 45.59 33.98 -13.70
#